data_AF-A0A2M7L2A7-F1
#
_entry.id   AF-A0A2M7L2A7-F1
#
_cell.length_a   1.000
_cell.length_b   1.000
_cell.length_c   1.000
_cell.angle_alpha   90.00
_cell.angle_beta   90.00
_cell.angle_gamma   90.00
#
_symmetry.space_group_name_H-M   'P 1'
#
loop_
_entity.id
_entity.type
_entity.pdbx_description
1 polymer ?
#
loop_
_entity_poly.entity_id
_entity_poly.type
_entity_poly.pdbx_seq_one_letter_code
_entity_poly.pdbx_strand_id
1 'polypeptide(L)'
;MLIVTLVAVLPVAGCVPRCQGQGVPTTKLGAAEWAAKIHAGWVGKVSAGSGALPTERWTKEQIRAQYGELSTPPQTPTARGPLDDTTLAFLGWCAVREHGANVSSADIAKQWADHLAEADLKGGGYGQEFLEVLSRLRKGERPPIHTGSSRDEWIAAQMRAEIWGMLAPGEPELAAELARRDAVIFNVGNGVYAAQFVAVLAGQLMVDPHLPRAVDTALGLIPADSVLARVVGDTLRWHAGYPKDWEATWQSFVEKYRDRSLEKAFAAWSPGWLVETSGWPEAEVLSVYRGRKSVLRTHPFGATEPATLTTEVNVPPSGGTLKVSVNCNELPANVDWLLRVRLAETVIEEPIHWVDGQPRWQEFSFDLKPWAGKRLTISLENDVLGKFAWEAGFWTKPELVDGDGKPLLGKPPAGRACRYPVDFAPRIVRETFSVLVGLLYGEGDFRRSVSLTTMCGFDTDCNAGTVGCLLGLRNGLDAIPGDWKAPLADTYELQVSGYPRTRKIADLARRMAETGAGLARGHARPTGQTSQPRQTAARASVTTAPVVDPPEGFGASAKGGEGGRTIVVTTLADSGPGSLRDALGAQGPRVVVFAVEGTIALQSRLRCTNGNITIDGATAPGKGITLLNHGIQFRGDCDDIIVRNLRIRVTTGGDQGDCLLFWGTQGGTVERVLVDHCSLMWATDEVVNTWGQARDITVQWTLIAEAQLPHTKGWLSGVGSDRVTIHHCLFAQNGDRNPKLEGGVYDVVNNVFYNWQVNNAAKLESGAQVNLVNNWFLPGPDSAPAAGCVFPQDPEKGTKVYLSGNLGPYSPTGAEDQWPNVTWYEQQGGKWVQRRPAPVAFRADKPFAAATVTTQPAKEAYEAVLAQAGAKARDDDDLRVLQSVRGRTGHAGRQK
;
A
#
# COMPACT_ATOMS: atom_id res chain seq x y z
N MET A 1 34.55 30.85 -12.58
CA MET A 1 35.27 30.69 -11.30
C MET A 1 34.32 30.01 -10.33
N LEU A 2 34.55 28.72 -10.07
CA LEU A 2 33.80 27.91 -9.11
C LEU A 2 34.14 28.37 -7.69
N ILE A 3 33.14 28.50 -6.82
CA ILE A 3 33.33 28.36 -5.36
C ILE A 3 32.40 27.23 -4.93
N VAL A 4 32.99 26.05 -4.81
CA VAL A 4 32.42 24.88 -4.15
C VAL A 4 32.77 25.02 -2.68
N THR A 5 31.79 25.33 -1.83
CA THR A 5 31.97 25.28 -0.38
C THR A 5 31.69 23.85 0.07
N LEU A 6 32.75 23.14 0.46
CA LEU A 6 32.68 21.86 1.15
C LEU A 6 31.82 21.98 2.41
N VAL A 7 30.72 21.24 2.49
CA VAL A 7 30.13 20.87 3.78
C VAL A 7 30.79 19.57 4.20
N ALA A 8 31.62 19.66 5.23
CA ALA A 8 32.30 18.52 5.84
C ALA A 8 31.27 17.55 6.45
N VAL A 9 31.30 16.30 5.99
CA VAL A 9 30.62 15.18 6.65
C VAL A 9 31.45 14.80 7.87
N LEU A 10 31.05 15.28 9.05
CA LEU A 10 31.52 14.76 10.33
C LEU A 10 30.66 13.54 10.72
N PRO A 11 31.25 12.41 11.14
CA PRO A 11 30.49 11.28 11.65
C PRO A 11 30.07 11.59 13.09
N VAL A 12 28.83 12.02 13.29
CA VAL A 12 28.29 12.18 14.64
C VAL A 12 27.49 10.93 14.98
N ALA A 13 28.16 10.02 15.69
CA ALA A 13 27.50 9.09 16.59
C ALA A 13 26.70 9.89 17.63
N GLY A 14 25.40 10.01 17.40
CA GLY A 14 24.46 10.65 18.32
C GLY A 14 23.29 9.72 18.56
N CYS A 15 23.41 8.87 19.57
CA CYS A 15 22.27 8.16 20.14
C CYS A 15 21.19 9.18 20.50
N VAL A 16 20.01 9.06 19.88
CA VAL A 16 18.78 9.50 20.55
C VAL A 16 18.71 8.68 21.85
N PRO A 17 18.56 9.29 23.03
CA PRO A 17 18.48 8.53 24.26
C PRO A 17 17.25 7.62 24.18
N ARG A 18 17.45 6.31 23.98
CA ARG A 18 16.41 5.33 24.26
C ARG A 18 16.11 5.45 25.75
N CYS A 19 14.96 6.02 26.09
CA CYS A 19 14.42 5.98 27.45
C CYS A 19 14.49 4.53 27.94
N GLN A 20 15.43 4.28 28.86
CA GLN A 20 15.59 2.98 29.47
C GLN A 20 14.40 2.73 30.38
N GLY A 21 13.70 1.62 30.13
CA GLY A 21 13.02 0.79 31.12
C GLY A 21 12.36 1.49 32.29
N GLN A 22 11.27 2.21 32.05
CA GLN A 22 10.17 2.21 33.00
C GLN A 22 9.07 1.36 32.37
N GLY A 23 8.67 0.27 33.06
CA GLY A 23 7.56 -0.54 32.60
C GLY A 23 6.34 0.35 32.36
N VAL A 24 5.63 0.13 31.24
CA VAL A 24 4.36 0.81 30.98
C VAL A 24 3.43 0.53 32.15
N PRO A 25 2.96 1.55 32.90
CA PRO A 25 1.93 1.33 33.89
C PRO A 25 0.69 0.85 33.14
N THR A 26 0.31 -0.41 33.33
CA THR A 26 -1.01 -0.90 32.91
C THR A 26 -2.06 -0.37 33.90
N THR A 27 -2.26 0.95 33.90
CA THR A 27 -3.35 1.56 34.67
C THR A 27 -4.62 1.40 33.85
N LYS A 28 -5.49 0.47 34.27
CA LYS A 28 -6.85 0.39 33.75
C LYS A 28 -7.58 1.67 34.14
N LEU A 29 -8.00 2.47 33.16
CA LEU A 29 -8.81 3.67 33.39
C LEU A 29 -10.11 3.29 34.10
N GLY A 30 -10.46 4.04 35.15
CA GLY A 30 -11.79 3.92 35.75
C GLY A 30 -12.87 4.39 34.77
N ALA A 31 -14.10 3.87 34.88
CA ALA A 31 -15.18 4.21 33.94
C ALA A 31 -15.46 5.73 33.86
N ALA A 32 -15.39 6.45 34.98
CA ALA A 32 -15.57 7.89 35.03
C ALA A 32 -14.41 8.65 34.36
N GLU A 33 -13.17 8.21 34.58
CA GLU A 33 -11.98 8.80 33.97
C GLU A 33 -11.94 8.54 32.46
N TRP A 34 -12.31 7.33 32.04
CA TRP A 34 -12.44 6.97 30.64
C TRP A 34 -13.48 7.85 29.93
N ALA A 35 -14.68 7.97 30.50
CA ALA A 35 -15.72 8.86 29.97
C ALA A 35 -15.27 10.33 29.93
N ALA A 36 -14.56 10.82 30.95
CA ALA A 36 -14.04 12.18 30.99
C ALA A 36 -12.97 12.43 29.89
N LYS A 37 -12.11 11.44 29.63
CA LYS A 37 -11.12 11.52 28.55
C LYS A 37 -11.78 11.51 27.17
N ILE A 38 -12.75 10.64 26.93
CA ILE A 38 -13.52 10.64 25.67
C ILE A 38 -14.24 11.98 25.49
N HIS A 39 -14.84 12.51 26.56
CA HIS A 39 -15.52 13.81 26.55
C HIS A 39 -14.57 14.93 26.12
N ALA A 40 -13.39 15.01 26.75
CA ALA A 40 -12.36 15.98 26.39
C ALA A 40 -11.87 15.80 24.94
N GLY A 41 -11.64 14.56 24.50
CA GLY A 41 -11.25 14.26 23.11
C GLY A 41 -12.29 14.75 22.10
N TRP A 42 -13.58 14.50 22.36
CA TRP A 42 -14.65 14.91 21.44
C TRP A 42 -14.87 16.44 21.43
N VAL A 43 -14.77 17.11 22.59
CA VAL A 43 -14.76 18.58 22.66
C VAL A 43 -13.58 19.16 21.88
N GLY A 44 -12.39 18.57 22.06
CA GLY A 44 -11.18 18.96 21.34
C GLY A 44 -11.33 18.81 19.83
N LYS A 45 -11.88 17.68 19.37
CA LYS A 45 -12.14 17.42 17.94
C LYS A 45 -13.06 18.45 17.32
N VAL A 46 -14.25 18.65 17.90
CA VAL A 46 -15.29 19.54 17.36
C VAL A 46 -14.83 21.00 17.40
N SER A 47 -14.20 21.44 18.49
CA SER A 47 -13.74 22.83 18.63
C SER A 47 -12.57 23.16 17.70
N ALA A 48 -11.58 22.25 17.60
CA ALA A 48 -10.42 22.46 16.74
C ALA A 48 -10.79 22.40 15.25
N GLY A 49 -11.57 21.39 14.84
CA GLY A 49 -12.01 21.25 13.45
C GLY A 49 -12.90 22.41 13.00
N SER A 50 -13.93 22.76 13.78
CA SER A 50 -14.75 23.92 13.43
C SER A 50 -13.95 25.23 13.44
N GLY A 51 -12.97 25.41 14.33
CA GLY A 51 -12.15 26.61 14.35
C GLY A 51 -11.31 26.79 13.07
N ALA A 52 -10.82 25.70 12.48
CA ALA A 52 -9.96 25.70 11.30
C ALA A 52 -10.71 25.58 9.95
N LEU A 53 -12.02 25.32 9.96
CA LEU A 53 -12.85 25.17 8.76
C LEU A 53 -12.70 26.30 7.70
N PRO A 54 -12.53 27.59 8.03
CA PRO A 54 -12.35 28.64 7.02
C PRO A 54 -11.09 28.50 6.17
N THR A 55 -10.12 27.72 6.64
CA THR A 55 -8.86 27.46 5.95
C THR A 55 -8.81 26.09 5.28
N GLU A 56 -9.95 25.37 5.20
CA GLU A 56 -10.03 24.08 4.51
C GLU A 56 -9.52 24.25 3.07
N ARG A 57 -8.55 23.40 2.67
CA ARG A 57 -7.87 23.41 1.37
C ARG A 57 -7.05 24.67 1.06
N TRP A 58 -6.75 25.50 2.05
CA TRP A 58 -5.84 26.63 1.85
C TRP A 58 -4.39 26.17 1.93
N THR A 59 -3.54 26.79 1.12
CA THR A 59 -2.09 26.66 1.21
C THR A 59 -1.56 27.39 2.45
N LYS A 60 -0.39 26.99 2.92
CA LYS A 60 0.31 27.69 4.01
C LYS A 60 0.47 29.19 3.72
N GLU A 61 0.79 29.53 2.48
CA GLU A 61 1.00 30.90 2.02
C GLU A 61 -0.30 31.72 2.07
N GLN A 62 -1.42 31.14 1.66
CA GLN A 62 -2.75 31.79 1.73
C GLN A 62 -3.15 32.07 3.18
N ILE A 63 -2.96 31.09 4.07
CA ILE A 63 -3.26 31.25 5.50
C ILE A 63 -2.42 32.36 6.09
N ARG A 64 -1.09 32.36 5.82
CA ARG A 64 -0.18 33.40 6.31
C ARG A 64 -0.52 34.78 5.75
N ALA A 65 -0.87 34.87 4.47
CA ALA A 65 -1.23 36.15 3.85
C ALA A 65 -2.49 36.77 4.49
N GLN A 66 -3.47 35.94 4.83
CA GLN A 66 -4.73 36.39 5.42
C GLN A 66 -4.65 36.64 6.93
N TYR A 67 -3.99 35.75 7.68
CA TYR A 67 -4.06 35.71 9.14
C TYR A 67 -2.72 35.94 9.84
N GLY A 68 -1.59 35.96 9.12
CA GLY A 68 -0.25 35.96 9.71
C GLY A 68 0.04 34.65 10.44
N GLU A 69 0.73 34.73 11.58
CA GLU A 69 0.91 33.59 12.48
C GLU A 69 -0.33 33.38 13.34
N LEU A 70 -0.96 32.21 13.23
CA LEU A 70 -2.16 31.89 14.01
C LEU A 70 -1.83 31.68 15.50
N SER A 71 -2.56 32.39 16.35
CA SER A 71 -2.60 32.18 17.81
C SER A 71 -4.02 31.99 18.36
N THR A 72 -5.01 32.28 17.51
CA THR A 72 -6.45 32.12 17.73
C THR A 72 -7.04 31.38 16.53
N PRO A 73 -8.18 30.68 16.68
CA PRO A 73 -8.79 29.99 15.55
C PRO A 73 -9.24 31.00 14.47
N PRO A 74 -9.15 30.65 13.17
CA PRO A 74 -9.67 31.47 12.07
C PRO A 74 -11.14 31.87 12.21
N GLN A 75 -11.95 31.07 12.90
CA GLN A 75 -13.31 31.44 13.30
C GLN A 75 -13.65 31.01 14.73
N THR A 76 -14.70 31.61 15.30
CA THR A 76 -15.30 31.11 16.53
C THR A 76 -15.76 29.67 16.34
N PRO A 77 -15.34 28.71 17.19
CA PRO A 77 -15.78 27.32 17.09
C PRO A 77 -17.29 27.18 17.19
N THR A 78 -17.83 26.13 16.55
CA THR A 78 -19.27 25.87 16.53
C THR A 78 -19.56 24.40 16.76
N ALA A 79 -20.74 24.11 17.33
CA ALA A 79 -21.22 22.74 17.53
C ALA A 79 -21.46 21.98 16.22
N ARG A 80 -21.54 22.69 15.08
CA ARG A 80 -21.81 22.08 13.77
C ARG A 80 -20.62 21.27 13.24
N GLY A 81 -19.38 21.66 13.57
CA GLY A 81 -18.15 20.93 13.19
C GLY A 81 -17.98 20.68 11.68
N PRO A 82 -16.84 20.11 11.27
CA PRO A 82 -16.76 19.29 10.06
C PRO A 82 -17.58 18.01 10.29
N LEU A 83 -18.60 17.83 9.46
CA LEU A 83 -19.65 16.82 9.68
C LEU A 83 -19.19 15.41 9.30
N ASP A 84 -18.32 15.29 8.30
CA ASP A 84 -17.71 14.05 7.82
C ASP A 84 -16.75 13.41 8.84
N ASP A 85 -15.95 14.23 9.54
CA ASP A 85 -15.02 13.78 10.58
C ASP A 85 -15.68 13.08 11.76
N THR A 86 -16.91 13.48 12.11
CA THR A 86 -17.58 13.06 13.35
C THR A 86 -18.74 12.11 13.10
N THR A 87 -19.42 12.24 11.95
CA THR A 87 -20.57 11.42 11.59
C THR A 87 -20.18 9.97 11.31
N LEU A 88 -19.14 9.74 10.50
CA LEU A 88 -18.70 8.39 10.17
C LEU A 88 -18.12 7.67 11.39
N ALA A 89 -17.37 8.39 12.23
CA ALA A 89 -16.88 7.88 13.50
C ALA A 89 -18.06 7.43 14.39
N PHE A 90 -19.09 8.28 14.55
CA PHE A 90 -20.29 7.94 15.34
C PHE A 90 -20.97 6.66 14.83
N LEU A 91 -21.13 6.50 13.51
CA LEU A 91 -21.71 5.30 12.91
C LEU A 91 -20.85 4.05 13.13
N GLY A 92 -19.52 4.20 13.07
CA GLY A 92 -18.58 3.13 13.45
C GLY A 92 -18.78 2.65 14.90
N TRP A 93 -18.98 3.58 15.84
CA TRP A 93 -19.33 3.23 17.22
C TRP A 93 -20.69 2.55 17.34
N CYS A 94 -21.71 3.00 16.60
CA CYS A 94 -23.02 2.32 16.59
C CYS A 94 -22.88 0.85 16.17
N ALA A 95 -22.09 0.55 15.13
CA ALA A 95 -21.81 -0.83 14.74
C ALA A 95 -21.14 -1.64 15.86
N VAL A 96 -20.14 -1.08 16.55
CA VAL A 96 -19.50 -1.75 17.69
C VAL A 96 -20.47 -1.97 18.84
N ARG A 97 -21.36 -1.02 19.11
CA ARG A 97 -22.37 -1.16 20.17
C ARG A 97 -23.33 -2.31 19.90
N GLU A 98 -23.64 -2.58 18.63
CA GLU A 98 -24.52 -3.67 18.20
C GLU A 98 -23.80 -5.02 18.13
N HIS A 99 -22.55 -5.04 17.65
CA HIS A 99 -21.85 -6.28 17.28
C HIS A 99 -20.66 -6.63 18.20
N GLY A 100 -20.29 -5.75 19.13
CA GLY A 100 -19.14 -5.92 20.02
C GLY A 100 -17.81 -6.04 19.27
N ALA A 101 -16.88 -6.82 19.82
CA ALA A 101 -15.53 -6.98 19.26
C ALA A 101 -15.49 -7.72 17.91
N ASN A 102 -16.59 -8.40 17.55
CA ASN A 102 -16.74 -9.16 16.30
C ASN A 102 -17.30 -8.31 15.15
N VAL A 103 -17.47 -7.00 15.35
CA VAL A 103 -17.91 -6.09 14.29
C VAL A 103 -17.05 -6.27 13.03
N SER A 104 -17.72 -6.41 11.88
CA SER A 104 -17.08 -6.54 10.57
C SER A 104 -17.13 -5.23 9.80
N SER A 105 -16.32 -5.11 8.74
CA SER A 105 -16.40 -4.00 7.78
C SER A 105 -17.79 -3.88 7.16
N ALA A 106 -18.49 -5.01 6.95
CA ALA A 106 -19.85 -5.01 6.42
C ALA A 106 -20.86 -4.43 7.42
N ASP A 107 -20.69 -4.68 8.72
CA ASP A 107 -21.57 -4.13 9.76
C ASP A 107 -21.40 -2.61 9.88
N ILE A 108 -20.17 -2.12 9.82
CA ILE A 108 -19.87 -0.68 9.81
C ILE A 108 -20.42 -0.02 8.54
N ALA A 109 -20.18 -0.62 7.37
CA ALA A 109 -20.67 -0.08 6.10
C ALA A 109 -22.20 -0.11 6.02
N LYS A 110 -22.85 -1.07 6.68
CA LYS A 110 -24.31 -1.09 6.81
C LYS A 110 -24.82 0.14 7.55
N GLN A 111 -24.16 0.56 8.63
CA GLN A 111 -24.53 1.79 9.35
C GLN A 111 -24.44 3.01 8.43
N TRP A 112 -23.46 3.08 7.53
CA TRP A 112 -23.37 4.15 6.54
C TRP A 112 -24.54 4.12 5.56
N ALA A 113 -24.83 2.95 4.99
CA ALA A 113 -25.89 2.76 4.00
C ALA A 113 -27.29 3.09 4.55
N ASP A 114 -27.55 2.70 5.80
CA ASP A 114 -28.84 2.87 6.46
C ASP A 114 -29.10 4.32 6.91
N HIS A 115 -28.05 5.02 7.36
CA HIS A 115 -28.22 6.23 8.14
C HIS A 115 -27.72 7.52 7.49
N LEU A 116 -26.85 7.44 6.49
CA LEU A 116 -26.47 8.63 5.70
C LEU A 116 -27.53 8.82 4.62
N ALA A 117 -28.06 10.03 4.44
CA ALA A 117 -28.94 10.34 3.31
C ALA A 117 -28.16 11.13 2.25
N GLU A 118 -28.34 10.80 0.96
CA GLU A 118 -27.65 11.52 -0.14
C GLU A 118 -27.90 13.03 -0.14
N ALA A 119 -29.08 13.46 0.29
CA ALA A 119 -29.42 14.88 0.42
C ALA A 119 -28.63 15.59 1.53
N ASP A 120 -28.29 14.88 2.61
CA ASP A 120 -27.53 15.41 3.74
C ASP A 120 -26.01 15.45 3.45
N LEU A 121 -25.54 14.63 2.50
CA LEU A 121 -24.13 14.61 2.09
C LEU A 121 -23.77 15.72 1.09
N LYS A 122 -24.77 16.29 0.39
CA LYS A 122 -24.56 17.42 -0.53
C LYS A 122 -24.21 18.68 0.25
N GLY A 123 -22.93 19.08 0.20
CA GLY A 123 -22.40 20.26 0.90
C GLY A 123 -21.79 19.97 2.28
N GLY A 124 -21.60 18.69 2.64
CA GLY A 124 -21.04 18.26 3.92
C GLY A 124 -19.59 17.76 3.86
N GLY A 125 -18.78 18.22 2.89
CA GLY A 125 -17.36 17.83 2.75
C GLY A 125 -17.09 16.54 1.96
N TYR A 126 -18.09 15.65 1.85
CA TYR A 126 -17.93 14.35 1.18
C TYR A 126 -17.63 14.44 -0.34
N GLY A 127 -16.59 13.74 -0.78
CA GLY A 127 -16.20 13.61 -2.19
C GLY A 127 -17.14 12.71 -3.02
N GLN A 128 -17.11 12.87 -4.35
CA GLN A 128 -17.94 12.09 -5.28
C GLN A 128 -17.69 10.58 -5.18
N GLU A 129 -16.46 10.18 -4.88
CA GLU A 129 -16.05 8.78 -4.72
C GLU A 129 -16.72 8.15 -3.50
N PHE A 130 -16.87 8.91 -2.40
CA PHE A 130 -17.60 8.43 -1.22
C PHE A 130 -19.09 8.25 -1.54
N LEU A 131 -19.68 9.16 -2.32
CA LEU A 131 -21.06 9.03 -2.78
C LEU A 131 -21.25 7.80 -3.68
N GLU A 132 -20.27 7.50 -4.54
CA GLU A 132 -20.26 6.27 -5.35
C GLU A 132 -20.24 5.02 -4.46
N VAL A 133 -19.33 4.97 -3.48
CA VAL A 133 -19.24 3.87 -2.51
C VAL A 133 -20.56 3.69 -1.78
N LEU A 134 -21.16 4.78 -1.28
CA LEU A 134 -22.44 4.72 -0.58
C LEU A 134 -23.58 4.21 -1.49
N SER A 135 -23.60 4.64 -2.75
CA SER A 135 -24.55 4.15 -3.76
C SER A 135 -24.42 2.64 -3.97
N ARG A 136 -23.17 2.14 -4.05
CA ARG A 136 -22.85 0.72 -4.22
C ARG A 136 -23.22 -0.11 -2.98
N LEU A 137 -22.94 0.39 -1.78
CA LEU A 137 -23.38 -0.23 -0.52
C LEU A 137 -24.90 -0.39 -0.47
N ARG A 138 -25.66 0.66 -0.83
CA ARG A 138 -27.14 0.59 -0.86
C ARG A 138 -27.68 -0.36 -1.92
N LYS A 139 -26.92 -0.63 -2.98
CA LYS A 139 -27.23 -1.66 -4.00
C LYS A 139 -26.87 -3.08 -3.53
N GLY A 140 -26.37 -3.23 -2.30
CA GLY A 140 -26.06 -4.52 -1.69
C GLY A 140 -24.64 -5.01 -1.94
N GLU A 141 -23.76 -4.19 -2.51
CA GLU A 141 -22.35 -4.51 -2.61
C GLU A 141 -21.70 -4.52 -1.22
N ARG A 142 -20.80 -5.47 -0.98
CA ARG A 142 -20.14 -5.64 0.33
C ARG A 142 -18.72 -5.08 0.28
N PRO A 143 -18.24 -4.44 1.36
CA PRO A 143 -16.84 -4.05 1.51
C PRO A 143 -15.86 -5.22 1.28
N PRO A 144 -14.63 -4.93 0.80
CA PRO A 144 -14.11 -3.61 0.45
C PRO A 144 -14.66 -3.08 -0.90
N ILE A 145 -14.90 -1.78 -1.01
CA ILE A 145 -15.36 -1.14 -2.25
C ILE A 145 -14.31 -0.13 -2.71
N HIS A 146 -13.49 -0.55 -3.66
CA HIS A 146 -12.46 0.30 -4.26
C HIS A 146 -12.98 0.95 -5.54
N THR A 147 -12.64 2.23 -5.72
CA THR A 147 -12.99 2.99 -6.92
C THR A 147 -11.87 2.91 -7.96
N GLY A 148 -10.67 2.45 -7.56
CA GLY A 148 -9.49 2.45 -8.41
C GLY A 148 -8.87 3.84 -8.57
N SER A 149 -9.35 4.81 -7.79
CA SER A 149 -8.87 6.18 -7.76
C SER A 149 -7.68 6.33 -6.82
N SER A 150 -6.81 7.31 -7.10
CA SER A 150 -5.81 7.77 -6.12
C SER A 150 -6.45 8.30 -4.82
N ARG A 151 -7.77 8.56 -4.84
CA ARG A 151 -8.59 8.93 -3.67
C ARG A 151 -8.80 7.81 -2.67
N ASP A 152 -8.54 6.56 -3.04
CA ASP A 152 -8.62 5.42 -2.12
C ASP A 152 -7.50 5.49 -1.04
N GLU A 153 -6.44 6.29 -1.23
CA GLU A 153 -5.40 6.57 -0.22
C GLU A 153 -5.51 7.97 0.43
N TRP A 154 -6.71 8.58 0.46
CA TRP A 154 -6.92 9.89 1.10
C TRP A 154 -7.27 9.79 2.59
N ILE A 155 -7.43 10.96 3.23
CA ILE A 155 -7.60 11.14 4.67
C ILE A 155 -8.88 10.56 5.28
N ALA A 156 -9.87 10.17 4.48
CA ALA A 156 -11.17 9.70 4.92
C ALA A 156 -11.12 8.74 6.13
N ALA A 157 -10.20 7.76 6.15
CA ALA A 157 -10.05 6.85 7.29
C ALA A 157 -9.31 7.45 8.49
N GLN A 158 -8.28 8.27 8.28
CA GLN A 158 -7.53 8.91 9.38
C GLN A 158 -8.41 9.85 10.19
N MET A 159 -9.22 10.68 9.52
CA MET A 159 -10.05 11.72 10.15
C MET A 159 -11.10 11.17 11.15
N ARG A 160 -11.40 9.86 11.10
CA ARG A 160 -12.43 9.23 11.95
C ARG A 160 -11.86 8.15 12.87
N ALA A 161 -10.53 7.98 12.89
CA ALA A 161 -9.89 6.81 13.50
C ALA A 161 -9.73 6.89 15.02
N GLU A 162 -9.79 8.09 15.62
CA GLU A 162 -9.54 8.28 17.06
C GLU A 162 -10.55 7.52 17.92
N ILE A 163 -11.77 7.32 17.40
CA ILE A 163 -12.83 6.60 18.11
C ILE A 163 -12.46 5.15 18.44
N TRP A 164 -11.63 4.52 17.61
CA TRP A 164 -11.17 3.15 17.84
C TRP A 164 -10.23 3.08 19.04
N GLY A 165 -9.38 4.09 19.21
CA GLY A 165 -8.57 4.28 20.42
C GLY A 165 -9.41 4.63 21.65
N MET A 166 -10.46 5.45 21.48
CA MET A 166 -11.40 5.76 22.56
C MET A 166 -12.12 4.53 23.10
N LEU A 167 -12.39 3.54 22.25
CA LEU A 167 -13.05 2.28 22.64
C LEU A 167 -12.07 1.24 23.20
N ALA A 168 -10.76 1.41 22.96
CA ALA A 168 -9.71 0.46 23.31
C ALA A 168 -8.45 1.14 23.92
N PRO A 169 -8.60 1.93 25.01
CA PRO A 169 -7.48 2.63 25.64
C PRO A 169 -6.47 1.65 26.21
N GLY A 170 -5.20 1.85 25.88
CA GLY A 170 -4.11 0.94 26.27
C GLY A 170 -4.09 -0.42 25.56
N GLU A 171 -4.99 -0.68 24.61
CA GLU A 171 -5.11 -1.93 23.85
C GLU A 171 -4.80 -1.67 22.37
N PRO A 172 -3.51 -1.48 22.01
CA PRO A 172 -3.12 -0.93 20.71
C PRO A 172 -3.47 -1.86 19.54
N GLU A 173 -3.38 -3.19 19.71
CA GLU A 173 -3.76 -4.15 18.66
C GLU A 173 -5.27 -4.12 18.38
N LEU A 174 -6.10 -3.99 19.41
CA LEU A 174 -7.55 -3.89 19.25
C LEU A 174 -7.94 -2.57 18.56
N ALA A 175 -7.34 -1.46 18.98
CA ALA A 175 -7.55 -0.16 18.35
C ALA A 175 -7.15 -0.18 16.86
N ALA A 176 -5.98 -0.75 16.54
CA ALA A 176 -5.49 -0.89 15.17
C ALA A 176 -6.39 -1.81 14.32
N GLU A 177 -6.90 -2.91 14.88
CA GLU A 177 -7.75 -3.84 14.14
C GLU A 177 -9.14 -3.25 13.86
N LEU A 178 -9.77 -2.58 14.84
CA LEU A 178 -11.03 -1.89 14.63
C LEU A 178 -10.89 -0.78 13.57
N ALA A 179 -9.80 0.00 13.65
CA ALA A 179 -9.48 1.01 12.66
C ALA A 179 -9.25 0.43 11.26
N ARG A 180 -8.58 -0.73 11.15
CA ARG A 180 -8.37 -1.42 9.88
C ARG A 180 -9.70 -1.85 9.27
N ARG A 181 -10.61 -2.46 10.05
CA ARG A 181 -11.92 -2.93 9.56
C ARG A 181 -12.78 -1.79 9.03
N ASP A 182 -12.74 -0.64 9.69
CA ASP A 182 -13.40 0.58 9.23
C ASP A 182 -12.72 1.15 7.97
N ALA A 183 -11.39 1.27 7.98
CA ALA A 183 -10.64 1.88 6.90
C ALA A 183 -10.81 1.13 5.57
N VAL A 184 -10.70 -0.21 5.57
CA VAL A 184 -10.76 -1.03 4.35
C VAL A 184 -12.12 -1.00 3.64
N ILE A 185 -13.15 -0.35 4.21
CA ILE A 185 -14.43 -0.17 3.52
C ILE A 185 -14.25 0.58 2.21
N PHE A 186 -13.41 1.62 2.24
CA PHE A 186 -13.16 2.50 1.10
C PHE A 186 -11.65 2.73 0.86
N ASN A 187 -10.84 2.72 1.92
CA ASN A 187 -9.43 3.07 1.82
C ASN A 187 -8.51 1.87 1.54
N VAL A 188 -7.35 2.16 0.95
CA VAL A 188 -6.26 1.20 0.70
C VAL A 188 -4.92 1.73 1.24
N GLY A 189 -3.92 0.86 1.26
CA GLY A 189 -2.51 1.22 1.46
C GLY A 189 -2.27 2.15 2.65
N ASN A 190 -1.63 3.28 2.39
CA ASN A 190 -1.23 4.22 3.45
C ASN A 190 -2.43 4.92 4.10
N GLY A 191 -3.59 4.99 3.43
CA GLY A 191 -4.83 5.50 4.03
C GLY A 191 -5.31 4.60 5.18
N VAL A 192 -5.15 3.28 5.05
CA VAL A 192 -5.44 2.32 6.12
C VAL A 192 -4.42 2.44 7.25
N TYR A 193 -3.12 2.51 6.91
CA TYR A 193 -2.07 2.62 7.91
C TYR A 193 -2.18 3.90 8.74
N ALA A 194 -2.63 5.01 8.14
CA ALA A 194 -2.83 6.27 8.84
C ALA A 194 -3.96 6.19 9.86
N ALA A 195 -5.05 5.49 9.52
CA ALA A 195 -6.13 5.22 10.46
C ALA A 195 -5.65 4.36 11.64
N GLN A 196 -4.91 3.28 11.36
CA GLN A 196 -4.33 2.44 12.42
C GLN A 196 -3.38 3.25 13.32
N PHE A 197 -2.51 4.06 12.72
CA PHE A 197 -1.56 4.91 13.43
C PHE A 197 -2.26 5.88 14.39
N VAL A 198 -3.27 6.61 13.90
CA VAL A 198 -4.04 7.58 14.71
C VAL A 198 -4.88 6.89 15.79
N ALA A 199 -5.51 5.76 15.49
CA ALA A 199 -6.27 4.99 16.47
C ALA A 199 -5.39 4.52 17.64
N VAL A 200 -4.18 4.02 17.33
CA VAL A 200 -3.23 3.58 18.35
C VAL A 200 -2.72 4.77 19.16
N LEU A 201 -2.39 5.90 18.52
CA LEU A 201 -2.03 7.12 19.24
C LEU A 201 -3.12 7.56 20.21
N ALA A 202 -4.37 7.58 19.77
CA ALA A 202 -5.51 7.95 20.60
C ALA A 202 -5.65 7.04 21.83
N GLY A 203 -5.61 5.72 21.63
CA GLY A 203 -5.74 4.76 22.74
C GLY A 203 -4.57 4.79 23.71
N GLN A 204 -3.34 4.98 23.22
CA GLN A 204 -2.14 5.07 24.07
C GLN A 204 -2.10 6.37 24.87
N LEU A 205 -2.42 7.51 24.26
CA LEU A 205 -2.40 8.81 24.93
C LEU A 205 -3.44 8.94 26.05
N MET A 206 -4.48 8.11 26.03
CA MET A 206 -5.44 8.05 27.14
C MET A 206 -4.83 7.47 28.42
N VAL A 207 -3.91 6.51 28.31
CA VAL A 207 -3.30 5.80 29.46
C VAL A 207 -1.88 6.26 29.76
N ASP A 208 -1.20 6.84 28.78
CA ASP A 208 0.18 7.30 28.88
C ASP A 208 0.36 8.62 28.10
N PRO A 209 0.60 9.76 28.78
CA PRO A 209 0.73 11.06 28.11
C PRO A 209 2.05 11.24 27.34
N HIS A 210 2.92 10.23 27.25
CA HIS A 210 4.22 10.34 26.60
C HIS A 210 4.15 10.05 25.09
N LEU A 211 4.06 11.12 24.30
CA LEU A 211 3.93 11.06 22.84
C LEU A 211 4.96 10.14 22.13
N PRO A 212 6.27 10.18 22.43
CA PRO A 212 7.23 9.28 21.77
C PRO A 212 6.91 7.80 21.93
N ARG A 213 6.44 7.36 23.10
CA ARG A 213 6.04 5.97 23.33
C ARG A 213 4.78 5.62 22.55
N ALA A 214 3.80 6.52 22.51
CA ALA A 214 2.60 6.32 21.71
C ALA A 214 2.93 6.19 20.21
N VAL A 215 3.84 7.03 19.70
CA VAL A 215 4.32 6.98 18.31
C VAL A 215 5.07 5.68 18.03
N ASP A 216 5.97 5.25 18.91
CA ASP A 216 6.71 3.99 18.76
C ASP A 216 5.75 2.78 18.72
N THR A 217 4.75 2.75 19.61
CA THR A 217 3.71 1.69 19.61
C THR A 217 2.90 1.71 18.32
N ALA A 218 2.49 2.89 17.85
CA ALA A 218 1.72 3.04 16.61
C ALA A 218 2.54 2.62 15.37
N LEU A 219 3.83 2.96 15.32
CA LEU A 219 4.75 2.52 14.27
C LEU A 219 4.93 0.99 14.25
N GLY A 220 4.91 0.35 15.43
CA GLY A 220 5.02 -1.10 15.55
C GLY A 220 3.84 -1.90 14.98
N LEU A 221 2.71 -1.23 14.71
CA LEU A 221 1.48 -1.86 14.21
C LEU A 221 1.13 -1.52 12.76
N ILE A 222 2.03 -0.82 12.06
CA ILE A 222 1.95 -0.57 10.61
C ILE A 222 3.20 -1.11 9.91
N PRO A 223 3.16 -1.40 8.59
CA PRO A 223 4.35 -1.89 7.89
C PRO A 223 5.51 -0.89 7.95
N ALA A 224 6.68 -1.34 8.41
CA ALA A 224 7.85 -0.49 8.66
C ALA A 224 8.44 0.14 7.39
N ASP A 225 8.15 -0.44 6.23
CA ASP A 225 8.56 0.00 4.89
C ASP A 225 7.49 0.84 4.18
N SER A 226 6.32 1.05 4.79
CA SER A 226 5.27 1.92 4.25
C SER A 226 5.77 3.36 4.08
N VAL A 227 5.20 4.09 3.13
CA VAL A 227 5.53 5.51 2.94
C VAL A 227 5.17 6.28 4.21
N LEU A 228 4.05 5.93 4.84
CA LEU A 228 3.62 6.50 6.11
C LEU A 228 4.67 6.32 7.22
N ALA A 229 5.16 5.09 7.47
CA ALA A 229 6.17 4.83 8.49
C ALA A 229 7.47 5.63 8.23
N ARG A 230 7.86 5.76 6.95
CA ARG A 230 8.99 6.62 6.57
C ARG A 230 8.73 8.09 6.87
N VAL A 231 7.56 8.63 6.52
CA VAL A 231 7.17 10.03 6.78
C VAL A 231 7.17 10.34 8.27
N VAL A 232 6.59 9.46 9.09
CA VAL A 232 6.63 9.58 10.56
C VAL A 232 8.08 9.60 11.03
N GLY A 233 8.90 8.64 10.60
CA GLY A 233 10.31 8.56 10.99
C GLY A 233 11.17 9.75 10.54
N ASP A 234 10.94 10.27 9.33
CA ASP A 234 11.59 11.48 8.82
C ASP A 234 11.15 12.72 9.59
N THR A 235 9.87 12.85 9.90
CA THR A 235 9.35 13.97 10.70
C THR A 235 9.98 14.00 12.08
N LEU A 236 10.12 12.85 12.74
CA LEU A 236 10.83 12.75 14.02
C LEU A 236 12.31 13.14 13.91
N ARG A 237 12.99 12.73 12.82
CA ARG A 237 14.39 13.10 12.56
C ARG A 237 14.54 14.60 12.31
N TRP A 238 13.68 15.19 11.50
CA TRP A 238 13.69 16.63 11.22
C TRP A 238 13.37 17.43 12.47
N HIS A 239 12.39 17.01 13.27
CA HIS A 239 12.12 17.62 14.57
C HIS A 239 13.34 17.57 15.50
N ALA A 240 14.07 16.45 15.54
CA ALA A 240 15.31 16.37 16.33
C ALA A 240 16.41 17.32 15.81
N GLY A 241 16.49 17.57 14.50
CA GLY A 241 17.43 18.51 13.90
C GLY A 241 17.00 19.98 14.01
N TYR A 242 15.69 20.23 14.08
CA TYR A 242 15.07 21.56 14.05
C TYR A 242 14.11 21.76 15.23
N PRO A 243 14.50 21.55 16.50
CA PRO A 243 13.57 21.39 17.63
C PRO A 243 12.66 22.59 17.94
N LYS A 244 12.91 23.75 17.33
CA LYS A 244 12.08 24.97 17.47
C LYS A 244 11.64 25.55 16.13
N ASP A 245 12.00 24.91 15.01
CA ASP A 245 11.78 25.40 13.66
C ASP A 245 10.96 24.39 12.86
N TRP A 246 9.65 24.47 13.07
CA TRP A 246 8.69 23.64 12.36
C TRP A 246 8.67 23.95 10.86
N GLU A 247 9.08 25.16 10.44
CA GLU A 247 9.11 25.55 9.03
C GLU A 247 10.22 24.83 8.28
N ALA A 248 11.40 24.69 8.89
CA ALA A 248 12.48 23.88 8.33
C ALA A 248 12.06 22.41 8.17
N THR A 249 11.28 21.88 9.12
CA THR A 249 10.70 20.53 9.02
C THR A 249 9.68 20.43 7.88
N TRP A 250 8.79 21.42 7.75
CA TRP A 250 7.82 21.52 6.66
C TRP A 250 8.51 21.61 5.29
N GLN A 251 9.54 22.45 5.16
CA GLN A 251 10.33 22.57 3.92
C GLN A 251 11.01 21.25 3.57
N SER A 252 11.61 20.57 4.55
CA SER A 252 12.24 19.26 4.35
C SER A 252 11.23 18.20 3.88
N PHE A 253 10.02 18.22 4.43
CA PHE A 253 8.92 17.36 4.01
C PHE A 253 8.51 17.63 2.56
N VAL A 254 8.26 18.88 2.21
CA VAL A 254 7.90 19.30 0.85
C VAL A 254 9.00 18.92 -0.15
N GLU A 255 10.26 19.19 0.18
CA GLU A 255 11.38 18.89 -0.72
C GLU A 255 11.50 17.40 -1.01
N LYS A 256 11.32 16.56 0.03
CA LYS A 256 11.49 15.11 -0.05
C LYS A 256 10.30 14.39 -0.67
N TYR A 257 9.08 14.80 -0.33
CA TYR A 257 7.87 14.02 -0.61
C TYR A 257 6.95 14.62 -1.69
N ARG A 258 7.24 15.83 -2.20
CA ARG A 258 6.41 16.41 -3.25
C ARG A 258 6.35 15.50 -4.48
N ASP A 259 5.15 15.29 -4.99
CA ASP A 259 4.93 14.66 -6.27
C ASP A 259 5.30 15.63 -7.40
N ARG A 260 6.18 15.18 -8.29
CA ARG A 260 6.63 15.92 -9.48
C ARG A 260 6.06 15.34 -10.77
N SER A 261 5.10 14.44 -10.68
CA SER A 261 4.42 13.82 -11.82
C SER A 261 3.82 14.87 -12.75
N LEU A 262 3.18 15.90 -12.20
CA LEU A 262 2.64 17.02 -12.97
C LEU A 262 3.73 17.81 -13.70
N GLU A 263 4.85 18.10 -13.03
CA GLU A 263 6.00 18.79 -13.65
C GLU A 263 6.51 17.99 -14.87
N LYS A 264 6.65 16.67 -14.71
CA LYS A 264 7.09 15.75 -15.77
C LYS A 264 6.06 15.62 -16.89
N ALA A 265 4.77 15.48 -16.55
CA ALA A 265 3.69 15.34 -17.51
C ALA A 265 3.56 16.59 -18.39
N PHE A 266 3.69 17.78 -17.79
CA PHE A 266 3.69 19.03 -18.54
C PHE A 266 4.90 19.15 -19.48
N ALA A 267 6.11 18.84 -18.98
CA ALA A 267 7.32 18.88 -19.81
C ALA A 267 7.22 17.95 -21.04
N ALA A 268 6.51 16.83 -20.91
CA ALA A 268 6.21 15.92 -22.01
C ALA A 268 5.08 16.43 -22.93
N TRP A 269 4.06 17.08 -22.37
CA TRP A 269 2.88 17.57 -23.09
C TRP A 269 3.22 18.66 -24.12
N SER A 270 4.00 19.68 -23.74
CA SER A 270 4.41 20.74 -24.66
C SER A 270 5.89 21.11 -24.50
N PRO A 271 6.80 20.36 -25.15
CA PRO A 271 8.22 20.69 -25.15
C PRO A 271 8.46 22.10 -25.71
N GLY A 272 9.15 22.94 -24.94
CA GLY A 272 9.41 24.35 -25.31
C GLY A 272 8.54 25.37 -24.58
N TRP A 273 7.48 24.94 -23.89
CA TRP A 273 6.66 25.79 -23.03
C TRP A 273 7.00 25.58 -21.56
N LEU A 274 6.77 26.61 -20.75
CA LEU A 274 6.89 26.63 -19.30
C LEU A 274 5.51 26.85 -18.69
N VAL A 275 5.10 26.08 -17.68
CA VAL A 275 3.98 26.50 -16.80
C VAL A 275 4.58 27.30 -15.67
N GLU A 276 4.36 28.60 -15.71
CA GLU A 276 4.82 29.50 -14.64
C GLU A 276 3.93 29.37 -13.41
N THR A 277 2.62 29.26 -13.60
CA THR A 277 1.61 29.01 -12.57
C THR A 277 0.58 28.03 -13.12
N SER A 278 0.37 26.88 -12.48
CA SER A 278 -0.60 25.88 -13.00
C SER A 278 -2.01 26.03 -12.41
N GLY A 279 -2.15 26.75 -11.30
CA GLY A 279 -3.43 26.90 -10.60
C GLY A 279 -3.62 26.03 -9.38
N TRP A 280 -4.82 26.09 -8.80
CA TRP A 280 -5.30 25.23 -7.69
C TRP A 280 -5.05 23.72 -7.96
N PRO A 281 -4.89 22.84 -6.94
CA PRO A 281 -4.40 21.44 -7.01
C PRO A 281 -5.04 20.44 -8.00
N GLU A 282 -5.98 20.86 -8.83
CA GLU A 282 -6.59 20.06 -9.88
C GLU A 282 -5.89 20.19 -11.24
N ALA A 283 -4.78 20.93 -11.34
CA ALA A 283 -4.01 20.99 -12.57
C ALA A 283 -3.46 19.60 -12.97
N GLU A 284 -3.78 19.15 -14.18
CA GLU A 284 -3.37 17.83 -14.67
C GLU A 284 -3.33 17.75 -16.20
N VAL A 285 -2.63 16.75 -16.74
CA VAL A 285 -2.69 16.42 -18.17
C VAL A 285 -3.63 15.24 -18.36
N LEU A 286 -4.87 15.53 -18.76
CA LEU A 286 -5.91 14.56 -19.04
C LEU A 286 -5.56 13.74 -20.29
N SER A 287 -5.74 12.42 -20.21
CA SER A 287 -5.54 11.53 -21.35
C SER A 287 -6.52 11.82 -22.49
N VAL A 288 -7.78 12.12 -22.15
CA VAL A 288 -8.84 12.56 -23.05
C VAL A 288 -9.75 13.56 -22.35
N TYR A 289 -10.09 14.66 -23.02
CA TYR A 289 -11.20 15.53 -22.64
C TYR A 289 -11.98 15.93 -23.90
N ARG A 290 -13.29 15.71 -23.90
CA ARG A 290 -14.20 16.11 -24.99
C ARG A 290 -13.66 15.72 -26.39
N GLY A 291 -13.19 14.48 -26.53
CA GLY A 291 -12.68 13.92 -27.80
C GLY A 291 -11.26 14.35 -28.20
N ARG A 292 -10.62 15.30 -27.50
CA ARG A 292 -9.20 15.62 -27.68
C ARG A 292 -8.35 14.81 -26.72
N LYS A 293 -7.22 14.29 -27.19
CA LYS A 293 -6.23 13.59 -26.36
C LYS A 293 -5.23 14.58 -25.79
N SER A 294 -4.63 14.24 -24.65
CA SER A 294 -3.53 15.02 -24.04
C SER A 294 -3.94 16.47 -23.81
N VAL A 295 -4.90 16.68 -22.92
CA VAL A 295 -5.46 18.00 -22.62
C VAL A 295 -4.93 18.48 -21.28
N LEU A 296 -4.28 19.63 -21.26
CA LEU A 296 -3.87 20.26 -20.00
C LEU A 296 -5.09 20.94 -19.37
N ARG A 297 -5.37 20.66 -18.11
CA ARG A 297 -6.32 21.43 -17.29
C ARG A 297 -5.55 22.37 -16.38
N THR A 298 -5.93 23.64 -16.35
CA THR A 298 -5.43 24.67 -15.43
C THR A 298 -6.58 25.32 -14.67
N HIS A 299 -6.25 26.12 -13.67
CA HIS A 299 -7.19 27.01 -12.99
C HIS A 299 -6.43 28.26 -12.53
N PRO A 300 -7.04 29.44 -12.37
CA PRO A 300 -6.35 30.56 -11.71
C PRO A 300 -5.90 30.15 -10.28
N PHE A 301 -4.77 30.68 -9.81
CA PHE A 301 -4.26 30.41 -8.46
C PHE A 301 -5.06 31.20 -7.39
N GLY A 302 -5.61 32.35 -7.78
CA GLY A 302 -6.49 33.17 -6.97
C GLY A 302 -7.24 34.19 -7.84
N ALA A 303 -8.09 35.01 -7.20
CA ALA A 303 -8.91 36.02 -7.88
C ALA A 303 -8.13 37.03 -8.74
N THR A 304 -6.83 37.17 -8.50
CA THR A 304 -5.91 38.12 -9.15
C THR A 304 -4.65 37.46 -9.71
N GLU A 305 -4.57 36.13 -9.66
CA GLU A 305 -3.38 35.37 -10.04
C GLU A 305 -3.75 34.31 -11.07
N PRO A 306 -3.57 34.57 -12.38
CA PRO A 306 -3.93 33.63 -13.43
C PRO A 306 -3.02 32.39 -13.45
N ALA A 307 -3.50 31.33 -14.09
CA ALA A 307 -2.63 30.24 -14.53
C ALA A 307 -1.91 30.67 -15.81
N THR A 308 -0.60 30.49 -15.89
CA THR A 308 0.22 31.07 -16.96
C THR A 308 1.13 30.04 -17.62
N LEU A 309 1.03 29.95 -18.95
CA LEU A 309 1.93 29.21 -19.82
C LEU A 309 2.80 30.20 -20.60
N THR A 310 4.11 30.00 -20.65
CA THR A 310 5.03 30.94 -21.30
C THR A 310 6.06 30.24 -22.16
N THR A 311 6.42 30.86 -23.28
CA THR A 311 7.51 30.41 -24.14
C THR A 311 8.22 31.60 -24.78
N GLU A 312 9.48 31.40 -25.17
CA GLU A 312 10.23 32.33 -26.00
C GLU A 312 10.54 31.68 -27.35
N VAL A 313 10.30 32.44 -28.43
CA VAL A 313 10.53 31.99 -29.79
C VAL A 313 11.27 33.06 -30.59
N ASN A 314 12.18 32.64 -31.47
CA ASN A 314 12.73 33.53 -32.49
C ASN A 314 11.81 33.45 -33.70
N VAL A 315 11.07 34.52 -33.98
CA VAL A 315 10.12 34.54 -35.10
C VAL A 315 10.91 34.68 -36.40
N PRO A 316 10.76 33.77 -37.38
CA PRO A 316 11.47 33.87 -38.64
C PRO A 316 11.12 35.15 -39.43
N PRO A 317 11.98 35.58 -40.38
CA PRO A 317 11.65 36.69 -41.29
C PRO A 317 10.38 36.45 -42.12
N SER A 318 10.00 35.20 -42.37
CA SER A 318 8.74 34.82 -43.03
C SER A 318 7.50 35.07 -42.16
N GLY A 319 7.67 35.46 -40.89
CA GLY A 319 6.60 35.59 -39.90
C GLY A 319 6.25 34.24 -39.28
N GLY A 320 5.07 34.15 -38.71
CA GLY A 320 4.56 32.92 -38.11
C GLY A 320 3.16 33.07 -37.56
N THR A 321 2.63 32.00 -36.99
CA THR A 321 1.28 31.96 -36.42
C THR A 321 1.29 31.12 -35.14
N LEU A 322 0.64 31.65 -34.11
CA LEU A 322 0.31 30.92 -32.88
C LEU A 322 -1.13 30.41 -32.98
N LYS A 323 -1.33 29.11 -32.80
CA LYS A 323 -2.65 28.49 -32.72
C LYS A 323 -2.89 27.95 -31.31
N VAL A 324 -4.05 28.28 -30.76
CA VAL A 324 -4.46 27.91 -29.41
C VAL A 324 -5.86 27.32 -29.48
N SER A 325 -6.07 26.16 -28.86
CA SER A 325 -7.39 25.54 -28.78
C SER A 325 -7.74 25.19 -27.35
N VAL A 326 -8.87 25.75 -26.89
CA VAL A 326 -9.29 25.76 -25.49
C VAL A 326 -10.74 25.36 -25.30
N ASN A 327 -11.10 24.96 -24.08
CA ASN A 327 -12.47 24.61 -23.69
C ASN A 327 -12.76 25.02 -22.24
N CYS A 328 -14.02 24.91 -21.83
CA CYS A 328 -14.59 25.25 -20.54
C CYS A 328 -15.14 24.00 -19.81
N ASN A 329 -15.59 24.23 -18.58
CA ASN A 329 -16.14 23.25 -17.65
C ASN A 329 -17.61 22.89 -17.96
N GLU A 330 -18.10 21.81 -17.35
CA GLU A 330 -19.43 21.22 -17.56
C GLU A 330 -20.54 21.83 -16.69
N LEU A 331 -20.19 22.76 -15.79
CA LEU A 331 -21.15 23.45 -14.96
C LEU A 331 -21.72 24.68 -15.70
N PRO A 332 -23.04 24.82 -15.83
CA PRO A 332 -23.64 25.97 -16.49
C PRO A 332 -23.50 27.22 -15.62
N ALA A 333 -22.55 28.09 -15.97
CA ALA A 333 -22.47 29.46 -15.48
C ALA A 333 -22.28 30.41 -16.66
N ASN A 334 -22.80 31.63 -16.52
CA ASN A 334 -22.65 32.69 -17.51
C ASN A 334 -21.16 33.07 -17.60
N VAL A 335 -20.48 32.55 -18.62
CA VAL A 335 -19.03 32.65 -18.90
C VAL A 335 -18.15 31.98 -17.85
N ASP A 336 -17.15 31.22 -18.32
CA ASP A 336 -16.41 30.25 -17.48
C ASP A 336 -15.01 30.76 -17.10
N TRP A 337 -14.26 31.40 -18.01
CA TRP A 337 -12.96 32.01 -17.70
C TRP A 337 -12.49 32.96 -18.81
N LEU A 338 -11.45 33.77 -18.56
CA LEU A 338 -10.85 34.70 -19.52
C LEU A 338 -9.54 34.13 -20.10
N LEU A 339 -9.50 33.90 -21.41
CA LEU A 339 -8.25 33.62 -22.11
C LEU A 339 -7.53 34.95 -22.37
N ARG A 340 -6.36 35.15 -21.78
CA ARG A 340 -5.50 36.30 -22.11
C ARG A 340 -4.23 35.84 -22.81
N VAL A 341 -3.96 36.37 -23.99
CA VAL A 341 -2.77 36.10 -24.81
C VAL A 341 -1.89 37.34 -24.83
N ARG A 342 -0.67 37.24 -24.32
CA ARG A 342 0.32 38.33 -24.39
C ARG A 342 1.41 38.01 -25.39
N LEU A 343 1.60 38.90 -26.36
CA LEU A 343 2.64 38.85 -27.38
C LEU A 343 3.53 40.09 -27.17
N ALA A 344 4.60 39.95 -26.38
CA ALA A 344 5.32 41.09 -25.80
C ALA A 344 4.38 42.06 -25.06
N GLU A 345 4.32 43.33 -25.46
CA GLU A 345 3.46 44.36 -24.85
C GLU A 345 2.00 44.30 -25.35
N THR A 346 1.72 43.54 -26.42
CA THR A 346 0.37 43.41 -26.96
C THR A 346 -0.43 42.39 -26.17
N VAL A 347 -1.62 42.77 -25.70
CA VAL A 347 -2.52 41.92 -24.92
C VAL A 347 -3.83 41.72 -25.70
N ILE A 348 -4.27 40.47 -25.80
CA ILE A 348 -5.54 40.07 -26.42
C ILE A 348 -6.33 39.26 -25.39
N GLU A 349 -7.63 39.53 -25.27
CA GLU A 349 -8.51 38.93 -24.27
C GLU A 349 -9.75 38.36 -24.93
N GLU A 350 -10.05 37.08 -24.65
CA GLU A 350 -11.16 36.33 -25.23
C GLU A 350 -11.93 35.60 -24.12
N PRO A 351 -13.23 35.89 -23.91
CA PRO A 351 -14.03 35.23 -22.89
C PRO A 351 -14.43 33.81 -23.33
N ILE A 352 -14.06 32.80 -22.55
CA ILE A 352 -14.37 31.40 -22.85
C ILE A 352 -15.69 31.00 -22.18
N HIS A 353 -16.65 30.56 -23.00
CA HIS A 353 -18.01 30.20 -22.59
C HIS A 353 -18.53 28.97 -23.35
N TRP A 354 -19.72 28.50 -22.97
CA TRP A 354 -20.46 27.47 -23.71
C TRP A 354 -20.87 27.98 -25.10
N VAL A 355 -20.68 27.14 -26.12
CA VAL A 355 -21.09 27.43 -27.50
C VAL A 355 -22.34 26.59 -27.80
N ASP A 356 -23.41 27.25 -28.24
CA ASP A 356 -24.73 26.62 -28.48
C ASP A 356 -25.29 25.87 -27.25
N GLY A 357 -25.08 26.40 -26.05
CA GLY A 357 -25.58 25.80 -24.80
C GLY A 357 -24.86 24.52 -24.38
N GLN A 358 -23.65 24.28 -24.89
CA GLN A 358 -22.79 23.16 -24.49
C GLN A 358 -21.31 23.59 -24.43
N PRO A 359 -20.48 22.98 -23.57
CA PRO A 359 -19.03 23.21 -23.60
C PRO A 359 -18.43 22.60 -24.88
N ARG A 360 -17.74 23.42 -25.67
CA ARG A 360 -17.12 23.04 -26.95
C ARG A 360 -15.73 23.66 -27.11
N TRP A 361 -14.89 22.97 -27.87
CA TRP A 361 -13.56 23.46 -28.24
C TRP A 361 -13.67 24.73 -29.09
N GLN A 362 -12.89 25.73 -28.71
CA GLN A 362 -12.79 27.03 -29.37
C GLN A 362 -11.35 27.20 -29.86
N GLU A 363 -11.21 27.60 -31.12
CA GLU A 363 -9.93 27.62 -31.84
C GLU A 363 -9.55 29.07 -32.16
N PHE A 364 -8.36 29.49 -31.74
CA PHE A 364 -7.83 30.84 -31.91
C PHE A 364 -6.52 30.81 -32.69
N SER A 365 -6.30 31.82 -33.52
CA SER A 365 -5.11 31.95 -34.37
C SER A 365 -4.60 33.39 -34.36
N PHE A 366 -3.34 33.59 -33.98
CA PHE A 366 -2.73 34.90 -33.81
C PHE A 366 -1.53 35.07 -34.75
N ASP A 367 -1.52 36.16 -35.52
CA ASP A 367 -0.44 36.48 -36.47
C ASP A 367 0.80 37.01 -35.73
N LEU A 368 1.96 36.37 -35.97
CA LEU A 368 3.24 36.74 -35.38
C LEU A 368 4.10 37.59 -36.33
N LYS A 369 3.63 37.89 -37.55
CA LYS A 369 4.34 38.73 -38.53
C LYS A 369 4.83 40.09 -38.00
N PRO A 370 4.15 40.78 -37.07
CA PRO A 370 4.68 42.03 -36.48
C PRO A 370 6.04 41.89 -35.77
N TRP A 371 6.41 40.66 -35.38
CA TRP A 371 7.68 40.34 -34.73
C TRP A 371 8.66 39.58 -35.62
N ALA A 372 8.43 39.52 -36.93
CA ALA A 372 9.32 38.84 -37.88
C ALA A 372 10.80 39.28 -37.71
N GLY A 373 11.69 38.30 -37.58
CA GLY A 373 13.12 38.51 -37.35
C GLY A 373 13.49 38.90 -35.91
N LYS A 374 12.55 38.92 -34.97
CA LYS A 374 12.77 39.28 -33.56
C LYS A 374 12.54 38.09 -32.63
N ARG A 375 13.13 38.15 -31.44
CA ARG A 375 12.78 37.28 -30.31
C ARG A 375 11.49 37.78 -29.67
N LEU A 376 10.55 36.87 -29.44
CA LEU A 376 9.25 37.16 -28.87
C LEU A 376 9.01 36.26 -27.65
N THR A 377 8.56 36.85 -26.55
CA THR A 377 8.00 36.14 -25.39
C THR A 377 6.48 36.09 -25.54
N ILE A 378 5.93 34.89 -25.42
CA ILE A 378 4.49 34.61 -25.54
C ILE A 378 4.00 34.11 -24.19
N SER A 379 2.90 34.69 -23.69
CA SER A 379 2.19 34.25 -22.49
C SER A 379 0.75 33.87 -22.83
N LEU A 380 0.27 32.73 -22.34
CA LEU A 380 -1.12 32.30 -22.37
C LEU A 380 -1.62 32.21 -20.93
N GLU A 381 -2.68 32.93 -20.62
CA GLU A 381 -3.22 33.04 -19.28
C GLU A 381 -4.66 32.50 -19.22
N ASN A 382 -4.89 31.58 -18.28
CA ASN A 382 -6.19 31.25 -17.72
C ASN A 382 -6.47 32.26 -16.61
N ASP A 383 -7.28 33.28 -16.86
CA ASP A 383 -7.61 34.29 -15.87
C ASP A 383 -9.08 34.23 -15.43
N VAL A 384 -9.34 34.85 -14.28
CA VAL A 384 -10.64 34.94 -13.64
C VAL A 384 -11.55 35.82 -14.47
N LEU A 385 -12.77 35.36 -14.73
CA LEU A 385 -13.82 36.16 -15.33
C LEU A 385 -15.02 36.24 -14.40
N GLY A 386 -15.05 37.31 -13.60
CA GLY A 386 -16.12 37.58 -12.66
C GLY A 386 -15.82 37.03 -11.27
N LYS A 387 -16.17 35.78 -10.99
CA LYS A 387 -16.01 35.17 -9.65
C LYS A 387 -15.11 33.94 -9.70
N PHE A 388 -14.06 33.99 -8.88
CA PHE A 388 -13.17 32.89 -8.58
C PHE A 388 -13.92 31.74 -7.88
N ALA A 389 -14.51 30.85 -8.67
CA ALA A 389 -15.25 29.71 -8.15
C ALA A 389 -15.03 28.43 -8.98
N TRP A 390 -14.98 28.51 -10.33
CA TRP A 390 -15.01 27.30 -11.20
C TRP A 390 -14.29 27.46 -12.55
N GLU A 391 -13.28 28.30 -12.65
CA GLU A 391 -12.76 28.89 -13.90
C GLU A 391 -11.69 28.01 -14.60
N ALA A 392 -11.96 26.71 -14.69
CA ALA A 392 -11.01 25.73 -15.20
C ALA A 392 -10.79 25.85 -16.71
N GLY A 393 -9.57 26.16 -17.11
CA GLY A 393 -9.15 26.20 -18.50
C GLY A 393 -8.66 24.83 -19.00
N PHE A 394 -9.20 24.38 -20.13
CA PHE A 394 -8.77 23.15 -20.79
C PHE A 394 -8.05 23.49 -22.09
N TRP A 395 -6.82 23.02 -22.27
CA TRP A 395 -5.93 23.39 -23.36
C TRP A 395 -5.51 22.16 -24.15
N THR A 396 -5.60 22.23 -25.47
CA THR A 396 -4.75 21.39 -26.32
C THR A 396 -3.35 22.01 -26.44
N LYS A 397 -2.38 21.23 -26.90
CA LYS A 397 -1.01 21.71 -27.09
C LYS A 397 -1.00 22.94 -28.01
N PRO A 398 -0.48 24.10 -27.57
CA PRO A 398 -0.32 25.26 -28.44
C PRO A 398 0.63 24.96 -29.60
N GLU A 399 0.26 25.38 -30.81
CA GLU A 399 1.07 25.18 -32.01
C GLU A 399 1.67 26.50 -32.46
N LEU A 400 2.99 26.52 -32.66
CA LEU A 400 3.69 27.62 -33.31
C LEU A 400 4.15 27.14 -34.68
N VAL A 401 3.84 27.90 -35.73
CA VAL A 401 4.28 27.62 -37.11
C VAL A 401 4.89 28.86 -37.75
N ASP A 402 5.82 28.69 -38.68
CA ASP A 402 6.37 29.79 -39.48
C ASP A 402 5.43 30.20 -40.62
N GLY A 403 5.82 31.22 -41.39
CA GLY A 403 5.04 31.70 -42.54
C GLY A 403 4.79 30.65 -43.64
N ASP A 404 5.54 29.55 -43.64
CA ASP A 404 5.38 28.41 -44.57
C ASP A 404 4.61 27.24 -43.94
N GLY A 405 4.13 27.39 -42.70
CA GLY A 405 3.38 26.38 -41.95
C GLY A 405 4.27 25.31 -41.29
N LYS A 406 5.59 25.48 -41.24
CA LYS A 406 6.48 24.52 -40.55
C LYS A 406 6.49 24.76 -39.04
N PRO A 407 6.55 23.72 -38.20
CA PRO A 407 6.58 23.87 -36.74
C PRO A 407 7.77 24.70 -36.25
N LEU A 408 7.50 25.66 -35.36
CA LEU A 408 8.49 26.40 -34.60
C LEU A 408 8.56 25.87 -33.17
N LEU A 409 9.76 25.59 -32.69
CA LEU A 409 9.98 25.16 -31.31
C LEU A 409 10.39 26.35 -30.45
N GLY A 410 9.55 26.72 -29.49
CA GLY A 410 9.89 27.68 -28.46
C GLY A 410 10.86 27.10 -27.41
N LYS A 411 11.31 27.96 -26.49
CA LYS A 411 12.13 27.59 -25.34
C LYS A 411 11.55 28.20 -24.06
N PRO A 412 11.60 27.50 -22.92
CA PRO A 412 11.27 28.09 -21.64
C PRO A 412 12.15 29.34 -21.36
N PRO A 413 11.57 30.46 -20.89
CA PRO A 413 12.34 31.63 -20.50
C PRO A 413 13.38 31.29 -19.41
N ALA A 414 14.61 31.78 -19.57
CA ALA A 414 15.67 31.55 -18.59
C ALA A 414 15.40 32.31 -17.28
N GLY A 415 15.63 31.67 -16.13
CA GLY A 415 15.52 32.30 -14.81
C GLY A 415 14.09 32.42 -14.26
N ARG A 416 13.07 31.94 -14.97
CA ARG A 416 11.71 31.81 -14.45
C ARG A 416 11.51 30.44 -13.81
N ALA A 417 10.87 30.41 -12.65
CA ALA A 417 10.59 29.19 -11.89
C ALA A 417 9.12 28.81 -12.02
N CYS A 418 8.85 27.51 -12.13
CA CYS A 418 7.47 27.02 -12.07
C CYS A 418 6.92 27.11 -10.65
N ARG A 419 5.67 27.54 -10.52
CA ARG A 419 4.86 27.43 -9.31
C ARG A 419 3.74 26.42 -9.54
N TYR A 420 4.02 25.18 -9.18
CA TYR A 420 3.03 24.11 -9.13
C TYR A 420 2.43 24.03 -7.72
N PRO A 421 1.16 23.62 -7.56
CA PRO A 421 0.64 23.10 -6.31
C PRO A 421 1.58 22.07 -5.74
N VAL A 422 1.86 22.19 -4.45
CA VAL A 422 2.57 21.14 -3.74
C VAL A 422 1.58 19.98 -3.55
N ASP A 423 1.78 18.91 -4.29
CA ASP A 423 1.02 17.67 -4.16
C ASP A 423 1.90 16.53 -3.64
N PHE A 424 1.29 15.44 -3.18
CA PHE A 424 1.97 14.32 -2.54
C PHE A 424 1.34 12.99 -2.97
N ALA A 425 2.19 12.00 -3.24
CA ALA A 425 1.75 10.64 -3.52
C ALA A 425 2.50 9.68 -2.58
N PRO A 426 1.80 8.93 -1.70
CA PRO A 426 0.36 8.88 -1.52
C PRO A 426 -0.18 10.08 -0.72
N ARG A 427 -1.39 10.54 -1.02
CA ARG A 427 -1.91 11.85 -0.57
C ARG A 427 -2.00 11.99 0.95
N ILE A 428 -2.33 10.89 1.64
CA ILE A 428 -2.44 10.83 3.11
C ILE A 428 -1.21 11.33 3.87
N VAL A 429 -0.02 11.23 3.29
CA VAL A 429 1.23 11.48 4.02
C VAL A 429 1.37 12.91 4.53
N ARG A 430 0.83 13.90 3.80
CA ARG A 430 0.85 15.31 4.22
C ARG A 430 -0.06 15.58 5.42
N GLU A 431 -1.11 14.77 5.54
CA GLU A 431 -2.11 14.88 6.61
C GLU A 431 -1.56 14.27 7.90
N THR A 432 -0.95 13.09 7.84
CA THR A 432 -0.25 12.53 9.02
C THR A 432 0.94 13.39 9.43
N PHE A 433 1.65 13.98 8.45
CA PHE A 433 2.73 14.92 8.71
C PHE A 433 2.26 16.15 9.49
N SER A 434 1.16 16.79 9.08
CA SER A 434 0.64 17.99 9.77
C SER A 434 0.21 17.69 11.21
N VAL A 435 -0.42 16.53 11.45
CA VAL A 435 -0.75 16.04 12.80
C VAL A 435 0.50 15.90 13.67
N LEU A 436 1.57 15.30 13.14
CA LEU A 436 2.83 15.16 13.89
C LEU A 436 3.49 16.50 14.17
N VAL A 437 3.50 17.44 13.22
CA VAL A 437 4.05 18.78 13.43
C VAL A 437 3.33 19.47 14.59
N GLY A 438 2.00 19.46 14.61
CA GLY A 438 1.22 20.05 15.70
C GLY A 438 1.51 19.41 17.06
N LEU A 439 1.62 18.08 17.11
CA LEU A 439 1.89 17.35 18.37
C LEU A 439 3.32 17.55 18.89
N LEU A 440 4.32 17.58 18.00
CA LEU A 440 5.73 17.70 18.36
C LEU A 440 6.07 19.14 18.76
N TYR A 441 5.74 20.11 17.91
CA TYR A 441 6.13 21.51 18.08
C TYR A 441 5.18 22.32 18.96
N GLY A 442 3.96 21.83 19.17
CA GLY A 442 3.03 22.46 20.11
C GLY A 442 3.28 22.07 21.57
N GLU A 443 4.16 21.10 21.84
CA GLU A 443 4.64 20.74 23.19
C GLU A 443 3.52 20.37 24.18
N GLY A 444 2.35 19.98 23.67
CA GLY A 444 1.16 19.66 24.46
C GLY A 444 0.24 20.85 24.77
N ASP A 445 0.58 22.07 24.33
CA ASP A 445 -0.32 23.23 24.40
C ASP A 445 -1.39 23.15 23.30
N PHE A 446 -2.66 23.22 23.70
CA PHE A 446 -3.79 23.05 22.78
C PHE A 446 -3.82 24.09 21.67
N ARG A 447 -3.67 25.39 22.00
CA ARG A 447 -3.75 26.46 20.99
C ARG A 447 -2.63 26.33 19.99
N ARG A 448 -1.40 26.21 20.50
CA ARG A 448 -0.20 26.15 19.68
C ARG A 448 -0.20 24.93 18.78
N SER A 449 -0.54 23.75 19.30
CA SER A 449 -0.63 22.53 18.50
C SER A 449 -1.65 22.65 17.38
N VAL A 450 -2.86 23.11 17.68
CA VAL A 450 -3.92 23.27 16.66
C VAL A 450 -3.52 24.32 15.62
N SER A 451 -3.02 25.48 16.06
CA SER A 451 -2.57 26.54 15.15
C SER A 451 -1.43 26.07 14.24
N LEU A 452 -0.44 25.33 14.75
CA LEU A 452 0.65 24.80 13.93
C LEU A 452 0.16 23.78 12.90
N THR A 453 -0.77 22.92 13.27
CA THR A 453 -1.41 21.99 12.33
C THR A 453 -2.14 22.75 11.22
N THR A 454 -2.94 23.76 11.57
CA THR A 454 -3.63 24.62 10.59
C THR A 454 -2.63 25.37 9.69
N MET A 455 -1.54 25.89 10.27
CA MET A 455 -0.50 26.62 9.54
C MET A 455 0.32 25.74 8.58
N CYS A 456 0.29 24.41 8.71
CA CYS A 456 0.89 23.52 7.71
C CYS A 456 0.19 23.59 6.35
N GLY A 457 -1.04 24.08 6.29
CA GLY A 457 -1.92 23.98 5.12
C GLY A 457 -2.44 22.55 4.93
N PHE A 458 -2.81 22.21 3.70
CA PHE A 458 -3.43 20.94 3.30
C PHE A 458 -4.90 20.86 3.73
N ASP A 459 -5.33 19.76 4.36
CA ASP A 459 -6.69 19.57 4.86
C ASP A 459 -6.77 20.00 6.33
N THR A 460 -7.10 21.27 6.58
CA THR A 460 -6.74 21.93 7.84
C THR A 460 -7.69 21.64 9.00
N ASP A 461 -8.97 21.46 8.75
CA ASP A 461 -10.00 21.25 9.76
C ASP A 461 -9.95 19.85 10.36
N CYS A 462 -9.86 18.81 9.53
CA CYS A 462 -9.81 17.42 9.96
C CYS A 462 -8.51 17.08 10.71
N ASN A 463 -7.36 17.61 10.28
CA ASN A 463 -6.10 17.45 11.00
C ASN A 463 -6.08 18.25 12.30
N ALA A 464 -6.60 19.49 12.30
CA ALA A 464 -6.77 20.28 13.53
C ALA A 464 -7.69 19.55 14.52
N GLY A 465 -8.80 18.99 14.03
CA GLY A 465 -9.70 18.14 14.78
C GLY A 465 -9.00 16.92 15.38
N THR A 466 -8.18 16.23 14.59
CA THR A 466 -7.38 15.09 15.07
C THR A 466 -6.42 15.49 16.19
N VAL A 467 -5.67 16.58 16.02
CA VAL A 467 -4.75 17.08 17.06
C VAL A 467 -5.49 17.54 18.31
N GLY A 468 -6.61 18.27 18.15
CA GLY A 468 -7.46 18.67 19.26
C GLY A 468 -8.02 17.47 20.03
N CYS A 469 -8.41 16.42 19.30
CA CYS A 469 -8.87 15.16 19.87
C CYS A 469 -7.78 14.48 20.71
N LEU A 470 -6.60 14.26 20.12
CA LEU A 470 -5.47 13.60 20.79
C LEU A 470 -5.02 14.36 22.04
N LEU A 471 -5.00 15.70 21.99
CA LEU A 471 -4.67 16.52 23.17
C LEU A 471 -5.77 16.51 24.23
N GLY A 472 -7.05 16.49 23.83
CA GLY A 472 -8.16 16.31 24.76
C GLY A 472 -8.09 14.96 25.49
N LEU A 473 -7.83 13.86 24.76
CA LEU A 473 -7.65 12.52 25.33
C LEU A 473 -6.46 12.45 26.29
N ARG A 474 -5.36 13.11 25.92
CA ARG A 474 -4.09 13.15 26.67
C ARG A 474 -4.20 14.00 27.95
N ASN A 475 -4.65 15.24 27.81
CA ASN A 475 -4.53 16.29 28.83
C ASN A 475 -5.84 16.61 29.56
N GLY A 476 -6.99 16.13 29.07
CA GLY A 476 -8.30 16.37 29.66
C GLY A 476 -8.93 17.71 29.28
N LEU A 477 -10.16 17.93 29.74
CA LEU A 477 -11.03 19.04 29.32
C LEU A 477 -10.51 20.43 29.74
N ASP A 478 -9.78 20.49 30.86
CA ASP A 478 -9.25 21.74 31.40
C ASP A 478 -8.11 22.31 30.56
N ALA A 479 -7.39 21.45 29.81
CA ALA A 479 -6.35 21.87 28.88
C ALA A 479 -6.91 22.54 27.61
N ILE A 480 -8.21 22.39 27.33
CA ILE A 480 -8.87 23.04 26.19
C ILE A 480 -9.27 24.46 26.61
N PRO A 481 -8.80 25.52 25.93
CA PRO A 481 -9.10 26.90 26.35
C PRO A 481 -10.59 27.24 26.30
N GLY A 482 -11.03 28.12 27.21
CA GLY A 482 -12.45 28.43 27.42
C GLY A 482 -13.18 28.97 26.20
N ASP A 483 -12.54 29.87 25.44
CA ASP A 483 -13.01 30.41 24.15
C ASP A 483 -13.12 29.36 23.04
N TRP A 484 -12.48 28.20 23.17
CA TRP A 484 -12.65 27.10 22.21
C TRP A 484 -13.80 26.17 22.57
N LYS A 485 -13.99 25.87 23.87
CA LYS A 485 -15.02 24.93 24.33
C LYS A 485 -16.36 25.58 24.69
N ALA A 486 -16.38 26.83 25.17
CA ALA A 486 -17.61 27.51 25.57
C ALA A 486 -18.61 27.70 24.43
N PRO A 487 -18.20 28.05 23.19
CA PRO A 487 -19.14 28.20 22.07
C PRO A 487 -19.90 26.92 21.71
N LEU A 488 -19.34 25.73 22.01
CA LEU A 488 -19.99 24.45 21.77
C LEU A 488 -21.13 24.19 22.76
N ALA A 489 -21.13 24.82 23.94
CA ALA A 489 -22.13 24.57 25.00
C ALA A 489 -22.32 23.07 25.35
N ASP A 490 -21.23 22.30 25.28
CA ASP A 490 -21.21 20.84 25.41
C ASP A 490 -22.11 20.10 24.41
N THR A 491 -22.40 20.70 23.25
CA THR A 491 -23.19 20.09 22.18
C THR A 491 -22.38 19.87 20.92
N TYR A 492 -22.81 18.88 20.14
CA TYR A 492 -22.37 18.71 18.77
C TYR A 492 -23.56 18.32 17.89
N GLU A 493 -23.50 18.69 16.61
CA GLU A 493 -24.50 18.32 15.62
C GLU A 493 -24.06 17.11 14.79
N LEU A 494 -25.01 16.20 14.54
CA LEU A 494 -24.89 15.07 13.63
C LEU A 494 -25.91 15.19 12.51
N GLN A 495 -25.49 14.84 11.30
CA GLN A 495 -26.38 14.66 10.15
C GLN A 495 -26.54 13.17 9.85
N VAL A 496 -27.32 12.50 10.70
CA VAL A 496 -27.53 11.06 10.64
C VAL A 496 -29.03 10.76 10.78
N SER A 497 -29.61 10.12 9.76
CA SER A 497 -31.01 9.73 9.74
C SER A 497 -31.33 8.75 10.88
N GLY A 498 -32.46 8.95 11.56
CA GLY A 498 -32.89 8.13 12.70
C GLY A 498 -32.27 8.52 14.04
N TYR A 499 -31.44 9.58 14.10
CA TYR A 499 -30.84 10.07 15.34
C TYR A 499 -31.11 11.57 15.56
N PRO A 500 -31.17 12.05 16.83
CA PRO A 500 -31.29 13.47 17.12
C PRO A 500 -30.12 14.26 16.53
N ARG A 501 -30.45 15.38 15.88
CA ARG A 501 -29.48 16.27 15.24
C ARG A 501 -28.49 16.86 16.25
N THR A 502 -28.95 17.30 17.41
CA THR A 502 -28.08 17.88 18.45
C THR A 502 -27.96 16.90 19.63
N ARG A 503 -26.74 16.73 20.15
CA ARG A 503 -26.45 15.84 21.28
C ARG A 503 -25.52 16.49 22.28
N LYS A 504 -25.62 16.08 23.54
CA LYS A 504 -24.61 16.38 24.55
C LYS A 504 -23.37 15.51 24.35
N ILE A 505 -22.21 16.14 24.31
CA ILE A 505 -20.93 15.43 24.12
C ILE A 505 -20.65 14.56 25.34
N ALA A 506 -20.97 15.03 26.56
CA ALA A 506 -20.81 14.26 27.79
C ALA A 506 -21.63 12.95 27.80
N ASP A 507 -22.86 12.97 27.28
CA ASP A 507 -23.71 11.78 27.18
C ASP A 507 -23.15 10.76 26.19
N LEU A 508 -22.63 11.24 25.06
CA LEU A 508 -21.99 10.39 24.07
C LEU A 508 -20.77 9.69 24.66
N ALA A 509 -19.91 10.47 25.33
CA ALA A 509 -18.67 9.98 25.92
C ALA A 509 -18.92 8.87 26.96
N ARG A 510 -19.95 9.04 27.80
CA ARG A 510 -20.35 8.02 28.78
C ARG A 510 -20.74 6.71 28.08
N ARG A 511 -21.57 6.78 27.04
CA ARG A 511 -22.04 5.59 26.30
C ARG A 511 -20.90 4.90 25.52
N MET A 512 -19.95 5.68 24.99
CA MET A 512 -18.75 5.13 24.36
C MET A 512 -17.86 4.42 25.38
N ALA A 513 -17.63 5.00 26.56
CA ALA A 513 -16.89 4.35 27.64
C ALA A 513 -17.57 3.04 28.11
N GLU A 514 -18.91 3.03 28.22
CA GLU A 514 -19.68 1.82 28.52
C GLU A 514 -19.49 0.73 27.44
N THR A 515 -19.47 1.14 26.17
CA THR A 515 -19.24 0.23 25.04
C THR A 515 -17.83 -0.35 25.09
N GLY A 516 -16.80 0.49 25.26
CA GLY A 516 -15.41 0.05 25.40
C GLY A 516 -15.19 -0.88 26.60
N ALA A 517 -15.82 -0.59 27.75
CA ALA A 517 -15.81 -1.49 28.90
C ALA A 517 -16.48 -2.84 28.60
N GLY A 518 -17.51 -2.86 27.74
CA GLY A 518 -18.10 -4.08 27.18
C GLY A 518 -17.09 -4.89 26.37
N LEU A 519 -16.35 -4.25 25.48
CA LEU A 519 -15.30 -4.90 24.67
C LEU A 519 -14.21 -5.52 25.55
N ALA A 520 -13.69 -4.77 26.52
CA ALA A 520 -12.65 -5.24 27.43
C ALA A 520 -13.08 -6.49 28.25
N ARG A 521 -14.38 -6.62 28.57
CA ARG A 521 -14.95 -7.80 29.23
C ARG A 521 -15.10 -9.00 28.30
N GLY A 522 -15.49 -8.78 27.04
CA GLY A 522 -15.59 -9.84 26.03
C GLY A 522 -14.23 -10.34 25.49
N HIS A 523 -13.18 -9.53 25.62
CA HIS A 523 -11.79 -9.86 25.25
C HIS A 523 -10.99 -10.55 26.37
N ALA A 524 -11.58 -10.75 27.56
CA ALA A 524 -10.91 -11.46 28.64
C ALA A 524 -10.70 -12.94 28.26
N ARG A 525 -9.44 -13.36 28.08
CA ARG A 525 -9.06 -14.77 27.88
C ARG A 525 -9.65 -15.65 29.00
N PRO A 526 -10.09 -16.89 28.72
CA PRO A 526 -10.55 -17.81 29.76
C PRO A 526 -9.43 -18.05 30.78
N THR A 527 -9.69 -17.71 32.04
CA THR A 527 -8.83 -18.06 33.18
C THR A 527 -8.87 -19.56 33.39
N GLY A 528 -7.81 -20.25 32.97
CA GLY A 528 -7.74 -21.70 33.12
C GLY A 528 -6.49 -22.33 32.52
N GLN A 529 -5.31 -21.79 32.80
CA GLN A 529 -4.06 -22.57 32.80
C GLN A 529 -2.99 -21.80 33.59
N THR A 530 -2.49 -22.45 34.64
CA THR A 530 -1.56 -21.94 35.64
C THR A 530 -0.28 -21.40 35.01
N SER A 531 -0.04 -20.09 35.18
CA SER A 531 1.23 -19.44 34.90
C SER A 531 2.24 -19.77 36.01
N GLN A 532 3.35 -20.41 35.64
CA GLN A 532 4.56 -20.35 36.47
C GLN A 532 5.26 -18.99 36.29
N PRO A 533 5.92 -18.47 37.34
CA PRO A 533 6.39 -17.09 37.37
C PRO A 533 7.58 -16.89 36.44
N ARG A 534 7.49 -15.88 35.56
CA ARG A 534 8.65 -15.38 34.80
C ARG A 534 9.64 -14.74 35.78
N GLN A 535 10.77 -15.41 36.00
CA GLN A 535 11.94 -14.79 36.62
C GLN A 535 12.50 -13.71 35.69
N THR A 536 12.72 -12.54 36.27
CA THR A 536 13.49 -11.44 35.73
C THR A 536 14.95 -11.89 35.54
N ALA A 537 15.39 -12.00 34.27
CA ALA A 537 16.79 -12.16 33.93
C ALA A 537 17.28 -10.91 33.18
N ALA A 538 18.43 -10.42 33.62
CA ALA A 538 19.09 -9.20 33.20
C ALA A 538 19.33 -9.10 31.68
N ARG A 539 19.36 -7.87 31.17
CA ARG A 539 19.87 -7.52 29.83
C ARG A 539 21.32 -7.97 29.71
N ALA A 540 21.53 -9.18 29.19
CA ALA A 540 22.74 -9.54 28.49
C ALA A 540 22.57 -9.13 27.03
N SER A 541 23.60 -8.53 26.45
CA SER A 541 23.74 -8.36 25.01
C SER A 541 23.71 -9.76 24.36
N VAL A 542 22.55 -10.13 23.81
CA VAL A 542 22.39 -11.36 23.05
C VAL A 542 22.16 -10.96 21.60
N THR A 543 23.14 -11.25 20.77
CA THR A 543 22.98 -11.46 19.33
C THR A 543 21.86 -12.49 19.16
N THR A 544 20.64 -12.04 18.87
CA THR A 544 19.51 -12.94 18.62
C THR A 544 19.74 -13.62 17.28
N ALA A 545 19.97 -14.94 17.32
CA ALA A 545 19.78 -15.79 16.16
C ALA A 545 18.31 -15.64 15.69
N PRO A 546 18.06 -15.63 14.36
CA PRO A 546 16.73 -15.44 13.82
C PRO A 546 15.77 -16.54 14.30
N VAL A 547 14.52 -16.17 14.57
CA VAL A 547 13.42 -17.11 14.81
C VAL A 547 13.25 -17.94 13.52
N VAL A 548 13.53 -19.24 13.58
CA VAL A 548 13.37 -20.19 12.48
C VAL A 548 12.06 -20.93 12.69
N ASP A 549 11.20 -20.94 11.68
CA ASP A 549 9.96 -21.70 11.70
C ASP A 549 10.30 -23.20 11.70
N PRO A 550 9.68 -24.00 12.58
CA PRO A 550 10.04 -25.40 12.72
C PRO A 550 9.83 -26.11 11.36
N PRO A 551 10.78 -26.96 10.94
CA PRO A 551 10.64 -27.68 9.69
C PRO A 551 9.57 -28.76 9.81
N GLU A 552 8.66 -28.83 8.84
CA GLU A 552 7.56 -29.81 8.80
C GLU A 552 7.59 -30.62 7.50
N GLY A 553 6.74 -31.64 7.37
CA GLY A 553 6.65 -32.43 6.12
C GLY A 553 7.82 -33.38 5.86
N PHE A 554 7.87 -33.91 4.63
CA PHE A 554 8.83 -34.98 4.27
C PHE A 554 10.30 -34.56 4.36
N GLY A 555 10.60 -33.29 4.09
CA GLY A 555 11.94 -32.71 4.19
C GLY A 555 12.37 -32.29 5.60
N ALA A 556 11.52 -32.45 6.62
CA ALA A 556 11.80 -31.98 7.98
C ALA A 556 13.06 -32.60 8.62
N SER A 557 13.50 -33.75 8.11
CA SER A 557 14.69 -34.45 8.58
C SER A 557 16.01 -33.88 8.03
N ALA A 558 15.95 -32.92 7.09
CA ALA A 558 17.14 -32.29 6.51
C ALA A 558 18.00 -31.62 7.58
N LYS A 559 19.28 -31.99 7.64
CA LYS A 559 20.25 -31.38 8.57
C LYS A 559 21.07 -30.27 7.94
N GLY A 560 21.06 -30.18 6.61
CA GLY A 560 21.87 -29.22 5.88
C GLY A 560 23.36 -29.36 6.25
N GLY A 561 23.98 -28.25 6.63
CA GLY A 561 25.39 -28.18 7.01
C GLY A 561 25.67 -28.37 8.51
N GLU A 562 24.73 -28.88 9.30
CA GLU A 562 24.89 -29.03 10.76
C GLU A 562 26.19 -29.76 11.12
N GLY A 563 26.90 -29.26 12.15
CA GLY A 563 28.22 -29.77 12.57
C GLY A 563 29.36 -29.48 11.60
N GLY A 564 29.08 -28.82 10.48
CA GLY A 564 30.03 -28.46 9.43
C GLY A 564 30.74 -27.13 9.65
N ARG A 565 31.51 -26.72 8.64
CA ARG A 565 32.24 -25.45 8.64
C ARG A 565 31.32 -24.30 8.22
N THR A 566 31.41 -23.15 8.88
CA THR A 566 30.78 -21.92 8.41
C THR A 566 31.62 -21.30 7.29
N ILE A 567 31.01 -21.05 6.14
CA ILE A 567 31.62 -20.33 5.01
C ILE A 567 30.91 -18.98 4.88
N VAL A 568 31.67 -17.90 4.97
CA VAL A 568 31.13 -16.53 4.88
C VAL A 568 31.31 -16.02 3.46
N VAL A 569 30.21 -15.68 2.79
CA VAL A 569 30.21 -14.97 1.52
C VAL A 569 30.53 -13.50 1.79
N THR A 570 31.62 -13.00 1.24
CA THR A 570 32.16 -11.65 1.50
C THR A 570 32.17 -10.75 0.26
N THR A 571 31.68 -11.24 -0.88
CA THR A 571 31.64 -10.47 -2.13
C THR A 571 30.35 -10.77 -2.90
N LEU A 572 29.88 -9.77 -3.66
CA LEU A 572 28.76 -9.89 -4.60
C LEU A 572 29.20 -10.37 -6.00
N ALA A 573 30.50 -10.63 -6.19
CA ALA A 573 31.01 -11.18 -7.44
C ALA A 573 30.44 -12.59 -7.69
N ASP A 574 30.17 -12.90 -8.96
CA ASP A 574 29.65 -14.20 -9.38
C ASP A 574 30.56 -15.39 -8.98
N SER A 575 31.88 -15.18 -9.00
CA SER A 575 32.89 -16.21 -8.76
C SER A 575 34.15 -15.66 -8.12
N GLY A 576 35.05 -16.56 -7.72
CA GLY A 576 36.30 -16.25 -7.03
C GLY A 576 36.21 -16.39 -5.51
N PRO A 577 37.34 -16.25 -4.79
CA PRO A 577 37.39 -16.43 -3.35
C PRO A 577 36.36 -15.58 -2.59
N GLY A 578 35.61 -16.21 -1.69
CA GLY A 578 34.59 -15.54 -0.87
C GLY A 578 33.25 -15.28 -1.58
N SER A 579 33.06 -15.76 -2.81
CA SER A 579 31.79 -15.73 -3.53
C SER A 579 30.85 -16.87 -3.11
N LEU A 580 29.55 -16.73 -3.38
CA LEU A 580 28.58 -17.83 -3.17
C LEU A 580 28.92 -19.07 -4.03
N ARG A 581 29.44 -18.87 -5.25
CA ARG A 581 29.84 -19.96 -6.14
C ARG A 581 30.99 -20.79 -5.56
N ASP A 582 31.97 -20.11 -4.97
CA ASP A 582 33.08 -20.75 -4.26
C ASP A 582 32.57 -21.57 -3.05
N ALA A 583 31.65 -20.99 -2.26
CA ALA A 583 31.04 -21.67 -1.12
C ALA A 583 30.25 -22.94 -1.52
N LEU A 584 29.53 -22.90 -2.64
CA LEU A 584 28.78 -24.06 -3.15
C LEU A 584 29.69 -25.18 -3.66
N GLY A 585 30.84 -24.84 -4.24
CA GLY A 585 31.85 -25.79 -4.72
C GLY A 585 32.64 -26.50 -3.60
N ALA A 586 32.61 -25.98 -2.38
CA ALA A 586 33.30 -26.57 -1.24
C ALA A 586 32.77 -27.97 -0.88
N GLN A 587 33.67 -28.79 -0.34
CA GLN A 587 33.38 -30.17 0.09
C GLN A 587 33.07 -30.27 1.59
N GLY A 588 32.31 -31.30 1.94
CA GLY A 588 31.90 -31.63 3.31
C GLY A 588 30.75 -30.76 3.86
N PRO A 589 30.27 -31.09 5.09
CA PRO A 589 29.20 -30.33 5.74
C PRO A 589 29.55 -28.85 5.91
N ARG A 590 28.64 -27.96 5.51
CA ARG A 590 28.89 -26.51 5.53
C ARG A 590 27.65 -25.63 5.66
N VAL A 591 27.78 -24.57 6.43
CA VAL A 591 26.77 -23.52 6.58
C VAL A 591 27.27 -22.26 5.88
N VAL A 592 26.62 -21.90 4.78
CA VAL A 592 26.91 -20.70 4.00
C VAL A 592 26.11 -19.53 4.57
N VAL A 593 26.83 -18.50 5.02
CA VAL A 593 26.29 -17.25 5.59
C VAL A 593 26.83 -16.06 4.81
N PHE A 594 26.25 -14.87 4.98
CA PHE A 594 26.58 -13.69 4.18
C PHE A 594 27.04 -12.52 5.06
N ALA A 595 28.19 -11.93 4.72
CA ALA A 595 28.66 -10.66 5.31
C ALA A 595 28.36 -9.44 4.42
N VAL A 596 27.78 -9.67 3.25
CA VAL A 596 27.42 -8.64 2.26
C VAL A 596 25.91 -8.60 2.06
N GLU A 597 25.38 -7.42 1.75
CA GLU A 597 24.00 -7.23 1.29
C GLU A 597 23.98 -6.87 -0.20
N GLY A 598 22.86 -7.13 -0.88
CA GLY A 598 22.63 -6.69 -2.25
C GLY A 598 22.46 -7.83 -3.25
N THR A 599 22.78 -7.56 -4.51
CA THR A 599 22.48 -8.46 -5.63
C THR A 599 23.74 -9.11 -6.18
N ILE A 600 23.74 -10.44 -6.21
CA ILE A 600 24.74 -11.25 -6.92
C ILE A 600 24.21 -11.49 -8.33
N ALA A 601 24.76 -10.77 -9.31
CA ALA A 601 24.42 -10.95 -10.71
C ALA A 601 25.17 -12.18 -11.26
N LEU A 602 24.47 -13.30 -11.38
CA LEU A 602 25.09 -14.55 -11.80
C LEU A 602 25.39 -14.53 -13.30
N GLN A 603 26.55 -15.04 -13.68
CA GLN A 603 26.95 -15.20 -15.09
C GLN A 603 26.54 -16.58 -15.65
N SER A 604 26.27 -17.54 -14.76
CA SER A 604 25.78 -18.87 -15.11
C SER A 604 25.06 -19.49 -13.91
N ARG A 605 24.28 -20.55 -14.15
CA ARG A 605 23.64 -21.36 -13.09
C ARG A 605 24.66 -21.79 -12.03
N LEU A 606 24.29 -21.64 -10.75
CA LEU A 606 25.07 -22.16 -9.64
C LEU A 606 24.82 -23.67 -9.54
N ARG A 607 25.86 -24.48 -9.69
CA ARG A 607 25.76 -25.95 -9.57
C ARG A 607 26.35 -26.41 -8.25
N CYS A 608 25.54 -27.09 -7.45
CA CYS A 608 25.95 -27.74 -6.21
C CYS A 608 25.83 -29.26 -6.40
N THR A 609 26.96 -29.96 -6.34
CA THR A 609 27.02 -31.43 -6.42
C THR A 609 27.48 -32.06 -5.11
N ASN A 610 27.74 -31.24 -4.08
CA ASN A 610 28.19 -31.71 -2.77
C ASN A 610 27.11 -31.33 -1.76
N GLY A 611 26.38 -32.33 -1.24
CA GLY A 611 25.34 -32.16 -0.22
C GLY A 611 25.86 -31.68 1.14
N ASN A 612 25.05 -31.87 2.18
CA ASN A 612 25.29 -31.42 3.56
C ASN A 612 25.52 -29.90 3.63
N ILE A 613 24.56 -29.14 3.12
CA ILE A 613 24.69 -27.70 2.97
C ILE A 613 23.47 -26.96 3.53
N THR A 614 23.74 -25.91 4.29
CA THR A 614 22.75 -24.87 4.61
C THR A 614 23.16 -23.58 3.92
N ILE A 615 22.26 -22.95 3.16
CA ILE A 615 22.43 -21.60 2.63
C ILE A 615 21.46 -20.69 3.38
N ASP A 616 22.00 -19.81 4.23
CA ASP A 616 21.21 -19.00 5.14
C ASP A 616 21.24 -17.52 4.79
N GLY A 617 20.33 -17.09 3.92
CA GLY A 617 20.19 -15.70 3.51
C GLY A 617 19.78 -14.74 4.63
N ALA A 618 19.27 -15.24 5.76
CA ALA A 618 18.89 -14.40 6.90
C ALA A 618 20.10 -13.78 7.61
N THR A 619 21.29 -14.30 7.35
CA THR A 619 22.54 -13.79 7.92
C THR A 619 23.08 -12.54 7.20
N ALA A 620 22.60 -12.28 5.98
CA ALA A 620 22.98 -11.10 5.22
C ALA A 620 22.54 -9.81 5.94
N PRO A 621 23.37 -8.75 5.95
CA PRO A 621 23.00 -7.46 6.53
C PRO A 621 21.87 -6.77 5.75
N GLY A 622 21.32 -5.73 6.38
CA GLY A 622 20.37 -4.77 5.79
C GLY A 622 19.24 -5.41 4.99
N LYS A 623 19.22 -5.20 3.67
CA LYS A 623 18.14 -5.70 2.79
C LYS A 623 18.29 -7.16 2.38
N GLY A 624 19.29 -7.88 2.86
CA GLY A 624 19.51 -9.29 2.52
C GLY A 624 20.13 -9.51 1.13
N ILE A 625 20.06 -10.74 0.62
CA ILE A 625 20.71 -11.16 -0.63
C ILE A 625 19.70 -11.55 -1.71
N THR A 626 19.93 -11.01 -2.91
CA THR A 626 19.23 -11.37 -4.14
C THR A 626 20.19 -12.04 -5.12
N LEU A 627 19.80 -13.18 -5.70
CA LEU A 627 20.47 -13.78 -6.85
C LEU A 627 19.72 -13.33 -8.12
N LEU A 628 20.45 -12.75 -9.07
CA LEU A 628 19.89 -12.27 -10.33
C LEU A 628 20.44 -13.08 -11.51
N ASN A 629 19.68 -13.13 -12.61
CA ASN A 629 19.97 -13.76 -13.90
C ASN A 629 19.80 -15.28 -13.93
N HIS A 630 20.37 -16.03 -12.99
CA HIS A 630 20.29 -17.50 -12.93
C HIS A 630 19.92 -18.00 -11.53
N GLY A 631 19.54 -19.27 -11.42
CA GLY A 631 19.24 -19.93 -10.14
C GLY A 631 20.29 -20.95 -9.69
N ILE A 632 19.88 -21.82 -8.77
CA ILE A 632 20.70 -22.87 -8.17
C ILE A 632 20.19 -24.24 -8.62
N GLN A 633 21.12 -25.12 -8.98
CA GLN A 633 20.86 -26.51 -9.29
C GLN A 633 21.64 -27.41 -8.33
N PHE A 634 20.91 -28.19 -7.55
CA PHE A 634 21.42 -29.33 -6.78
C PHE A 634 21.33 -30.57 -7.66
N ARG A 635 22.45 -31.25 -7.89
CA ARG A 635 22.51 -32.31 -8.91
C ARG A 635 23.40 -33.46 -8.52
N GLY A 636 23.00 -34.65 -8.96
CA GLY A 636 23.80 -35.86 -8.85
C GLY A 636 23.41 -36.63 -7.61
N ASP A 637 24.39 -36.86 -6.74
CA ASP A 637 24.25 -37.46 -5.42
C ASP A 637 24.47 -36.35 -4.37
N CYS A 638 23.41 -35.60 -4.06
CA CYS A 638 23.48 -34.35 -3.32
C CYS A 638 22.31 -34.25 -2.33
N ASP A 639 22.57 -34.66 -1.09
CA ASP A 639 21.54 -34.77 -0.05
C ASP A 639 21.77 -33.79 1.10
N ASP A 640 20.80 -33.70 2.02
CA ASP A 640 20.83 -32.83 3.20
C ASP A 640 21.07 -31.37 2.82
N ILE A 641 20.02 -30.77 2.27
CA ILE A 641 20.04 -29.41 1.73
C ILE A 641 19.05 -28.55 2.51
N ILE A 642 19.51 -27.41 3.02
CA ILE A 642 18.65 -26.36 3.56
C ILE A 642 18.93 -25.08 2.78
N VAL A 643 17.89 -24.49 2.18
CA VAL A 643 17.96 -23.18 1.53
C VAL A 643 16.93 -22.27 2.16
N ARG A 644 17.36 -21.13 2.70
CA ARG A 644 16.40 -20.19 3.32
C ARG A 644 16.74 -18.73 3.15
N ASN A 645 15.70 -17.89 3.20
CA ASN A 645 15.81 -16.42 3.21
C ASN A 645 16.58 -15.83 2.01
N LEU A 646 16.53 -16.52 0.87
CA LEU A 646 17.08 -16.02 -0.39
C LEU A 646 15.97 -15.43 -1.26
N ARG A 647 16.33 -14.36 -1.98
CA ARG A 647 15.55 -13.91 -3.14
C ARG A 647 16.26 -14.37 -4.41
N ILE A 648 15.56 -15.05 -5.31
CA ILE A 648 16.09 -15.51 -6.60
C ILE A 648 15.23 -14.94 -7.70
N ARG A 649 15.88 -14.24 -8.64
CA ARG A 649 15.30 -13.48 -9.75
C ARG A 649 15.96 -13.94 -11.04
N VAL A 650 15.43 -14.98 -11.64
CA VAL A 650 16.00 -15.51 -12.88
C VAL A 650 15.53 -14.65 -14.03
N THR A 651 16.42 -14.27 -14.94
CA THR A 651 16.05 -13.43 -16.11
C THR A 651 16.57 -13.96 -17.42
N THR A 652 17.38 -15.01 -17.37
CA THR A 652 18.00 -15.67 -18.52
C THR A 652 18.17 -17.16 -18.21
N GLY A 653 18.57 -17.94 -19.22
CA GLY A 653 18.78 -19.39 -19.11
C GLY A 653 17.86 -20.22 -19.99
N GLY A 654 16.79 -19.63 -20.56
CA GLY A 654 15.85 -20.36 -21.42
C GLY A 654 15.23 -21.55 -20.68
N ASP A 655 15.37 -22.74 -21.26
CA ASP A 655 14.99 -24.07 -20.71
C ASP A 655 15.92 -24.54 -19.56
N GLN A 656 16.88 -23.72 -19.16
CA GLN A 656 17.69 -23.89 -17.96
C GLN A 656 17.49 -22.70 -17.01
N GLY A 657 16.31 -22.09 -17.07
CA GLY A 657 15.94 -20.89 -16.35
C GLY A 657 15.28 -21.11 -14.99
N ASP A 658 15.58 -22.18 -14.26
CA ASP A 658 14.96 -22.42 -12.96
C ASP A 658 15.54 -21.56 -11.83
N CYS A 659 14.71 -21.16 -10.85
CA CYS A 659 15.24 -20.55 -9.61
C CYS A 659 15.90 -21.61 -8.72
N LEU A 660 15.21 -22.73 -8.49
CA LEU A 660 15.72 -23.90 -7.78
C LEU A 660 15.41 -25.17 -8.57
N LEU A 661 16.45 -25.95 -8.86
CA LEU A 661 16.33 -27.28 -9.47
C LEU A 661 17.01 -28.33 -8.61
N PHE A 662 16.25 -29.37 -8.26
CA PHE A 662 16.74 -30.57 -7.58
C PHE A 662 16.70 -31.75 -8.55
N TRP A 663 17.87 -32.23 -8.95
CA TRP A 663 17.99 -33.24 -9.99
C TRP A 663 18.84 -34.45 -9.56
N GLY A 664 18.17 -35.50 -9.11
CA GLY A 664 18.80 -36.81 -8.90
C GLY A 664 19.09 -37.49 -10.23
N THR A 665 20.35 -37.79 -10.53
CA THR A 665 20.75 -38.42 -11.81
C THR A 665 20.72 -39.94 -11.73
N GLN A 666 20.95 -40.63 -12.85
CA GLN A 666 21.10 -42.09 -12.83
C GLN A 666 22.28 -42.49 -11.93
N GLY A 667 21.98 -43.16 -10.81
CA GLY A 667 22.97 -43.60 -9.82
C GLY A 667 23.27 -42.62 -8.69
N GLY A 668 22.50 -41.52 -8.54
CA GLY A 668 22.62 -40.60 -7.41
C GLY A 668 21.28 -39.94 -7.07
N THR A 669 21.09 -39.62 -5.79
CA THR A 669 19.84 -39.03 -5.28
C THR A 669 19.98 -37.56 -4.94
N VAL A 670 18.86 -36.85 -4.90
CA VAL A 670 18.77 -35.56 -4.21
C VAL A 670 17.69 -35.70 -3.16
N GLU A 671 18.08 -35.93 -1.91
CA GLU A 671 17.14 -36.19 -0.81
C GLU A 671 17.37 -35.40 0.47
N ARG A 672 16.34 -35.33 1.32
CA ARG A 672 16.29 -34.55 2.57
C ARG A 672 16.55 -33.07 2.29
N VAL A 673 15.56 -32.44 1.68
CA VAL A 673 15.62 -31.03 1.25
C VAL A 673 14.61 -30.19 2.00
N LEU A 674 15.05 -29.06 2.55
CA LEU A 674 14.20 -28.04 3.13
C LEU A 674 14.44 -26.69 2.42
N VAL A 675 13.38 -26.13 1.85
CA VAL A 675 13.35 -24.74 1.39
C VAL A 675 12.39 -23.97 2.27
N ASP A 676 12.87 -22.91 2.91
CA ASP A 676 12.10 -22.13 3.89
C ASP A 676 12.25 -20.62 3.63
N HIS A 677 11.15 -19.87 3.64
CA HIS A 677 11.19 -18.41 3.52
C HIS A 677 12.04 -17.92 2.35
N CYS A 678 11.82 -18.42 1.13
CA CYS A 678 12.48 -17.90 -0.07
C CYS A 678 11.50 -17.12 -0.94
N SER A 679 11.99 -16.14 -1.70
CA SER A 679 11.21 -15.47 -2.74
C SER A 679 11.79 -15.81 -4.11
N LEU A 680 11.05 -16.59 -4.91
CA LEU A 680 11.51 -17.16 -6.15
C LEU A 680 10.66 -16.62 -7.29
N MET A 681 11.27 -15.89 -8.23
CA MET A 681 10.53 -15.19 -9.27
C MET A 681 11.25 -15.15 -10.62
N TRP A 682 10.46 -14.91 -11.66
CA TRP A 682 10.91 -14.57 -13.02
C TRP A 682 11.62 -15.67 -13.80
N ALA A 683 11.58 -16.92 -13.34
CA ALA A 683 12.10 -18.08 -14.07
C ALA A 683 11.71 -18.09 -15.54
N THR A 684 12.67 -18.40 -16.42
CA THR A 684 12.41 -18.58 -17.86
C THR A 684 12.05 -20.02 -18.20
N ASP A 685 12.25 -20.96 -17.26
CA ASP A 685 11.69 -22.31 -17.26
C ASP A 685 10.72 -22.47 -16.07
N GLU A 686 10.98 -23.30 -15.06
CA GLU A 686 10.15 -23.36 -13.85
C GLU A 686 10.71 -22.52 -12.68
N VAL A 687 9.84 -21.91 -11.87
CA VAL A 687 10.33 -21.28 -10.62
C VAL A 687 10.96 -22.34 -9.70
N VAL A 688 10.30 -23.48 -9.52
CA VAL A 688 10.82 -24.63 -8.77
C VAL A 688 10.72 -25.91 -9.60
N ASN A 689 11.80 -26.68 -9.65
CA ASN A 689 11.85 -27.92 -10.41
C ASN A 689 12.48 -29.06 -9.59
N THR A 690 11.85 -30.23 -9.64
CA THR A 690 12.34 -31.49 -9.07
C THR A 690 12.25 -32.56 -10.15
N TRP A 691 13.34 -33.28 -10.39
CA TRP A 691 13.43 -34.23 -11.49
C TRP A 691 14.35 -35.40 -11.17
N GLY A 692 14.06 -36.56 -11.74
CA GLY A 692 14.84 -37.78 -11.51
C GLY A 692 14.68 -38.26 -10.08
N GLN A 693 15.73 -38.80 -9.46
CA GLN A 693 15.64 -39.40 -8.11
C GLN A 693 15.67 -38.33 -6.99
N ALA A 694 14.72 -37.39 -7.03
CA ALA A 694 14.55 -36.32 -6.04
C ALA A 694 13.45 -36.67 -5.03
N ARG A 695 13.74 -36.68 -3.73
CA ARG A 695 12.75 -37.11 -2.71
C ARG A 695 12.94 -36.52 -1.33
N ASP A 696 11.94 -36.67 -0.46
CA ASP A 696 11.97 -36.14 0.91
C ASP A 696 12.22 -34.63 0.94
N ILE A 697 11.31 -33.90 0.29
CA ILE A 697 11.43 -32.45 0.07
C ILE A 697 10.31 -31.74 0.82
N THR A 698 10.63 -30.69 1.57
CA THR A 698 9.66 -29.72 2.08
C THR A 698 9.98 -28.35 1.49
N VAL A 699 8.98 -27.69 0.94
CA VAL A 699 9.02 -26.25 0.65
C VAL A 699 7.95 -25.56 1.47
N GLN A 700 8.38 -24.63 2.32
CA GLN A 700 7.54 -23.96 3.30
C GLN A 700 7.71 -22.45 3.27
N TRP A 701 6.62 -21.72 3.56
CA TRP A 701 6.63 -20.25 3.68
C TRP A 701 7.33 -19.53 2.52
N THR A 702 7.20 -20.06 1.30
CA THR A 702 7.97 -19.58 0.14
C THR A 702 7.04 -18.90 -0.87
N LEU A 703 7.50 -17.78 -1.42
CA LEU A 703 6.83 -17.04 -2.50
C LEU A 703 7.35 -17.55 -3.84
N ILE A 704 6.45 -17.95 -4.73
CA ILE A 704 6.72 -18.55 -6.04
C ILE A 704 5.88 -17.80 -7.07
N ALA A 705 6.46 -16.84 -7.79
CA ALA A 705 5.66 -15.91 -8.59
C ALA A 705 6.28 -15.44 -9.90
N GLU A 706 5.41 -14.97 -10.80
CA GLU A 706 5.77 -14.23 -12.01
C GLU A 706 6.80 -14.91 -12.94
N ALA A 707 6.73 -16.24 -13.13
CA ALA A 707 7.48 -16.92 -14.18
C ALA A 707 7.32 -16.22 -15.55
N GLN A 708 8.37 -16.11 -16.36
CA GLN A 708 8.37 -15.26 -17.55
C GLN A 708 7.58 -15.81 -18.74
N LEU A 709 7.01 -14.91 -19.54
CA LEU A 709 6.42 -15.27 -20.84
C LEU A 709 7.51 -15.69 -21.86
N PRO A 710 7.24 -16.67 -22.75
CA PRO A 710 5.96 -17.38 -22.92
C PRO A 710 5.77 -18.59 -21.98
N HIS A 711 6.78 -18.94 -21.16
CA HIS A 711 6.78 -20.16 -20.34
C HIS A 711 6.52 -19.84 -18.87
N THR A 712 5.30 -19.36 -18.58
CA THR A 712 4.90 -18.83 -17.26
C THR A 712 4.59 -19.95 -16.24
N LYS A 713 5.58 -20.78 -15.89
CA LYS A 713 5.40 -22.00 -15.09
C LYS A 713 5.92 -21.87 -13.65
N GLY A 714 5.06 -22.16 -12.66
CA GLY A 714 5.40 -22.09 -11.25
C GLY A 714 6.31 -23.23 -10.78
N TRP A 715 5.82 -24.45 -10.80
CA TRP A 715 6.50 -25.62 -10.24
C TRP A 715 6.29 -26.88 -11.08
N LEU A 716 7.38 -27.62 -11.32
CA LEU A 716 7.35 -28.97 -11.87
C LEU A 716 7.99 -30.00 -10.92
N SER A 717 7.24 -31.03 -10.57
CA SER A 717 7.79 -32.30 -10.10
C SER A 717 7.61 -33.33 -11.20
N GLY A 718 8.70 -33.57 -11.93
CA GLY A 718 8.72 -34.51 -13.04
C GLY A 718 9.06 -35.93 -12.63
N VAL A 719 9.18 -36.80 -13.62
CA VAL A 719 9.49 -38.23 -13.49
C VAL A 719 10.55 -38.52 -12.44
N GLY A 720 10.22 -39.43 -11.51
CA GLY A 720 11.12 -39.93 -10.47
C GLY A 720 11.01 -39.20 -9.12
N SER A 721 10.35 -38.04 -9.09
CA SER A 721 10.13 -37.28 -7.86
C SER A 721 9.17 -38.01 -6.91
N ASP A 722 9.45 -38.01 -5.60
CA ASP A 722 8.64 -38.73 -4.62
C ASP A 722 8.70 -38.09 -3.22
N ARG A 723 7.62 -38.17 -2.44
CA ARG A 723 7.53 -37.63 -1.07
C ARG A 723 7.92 -36.15 -0.98
N VAL A 724 7.03 -35.29 -1.46
CA VAL A 724 7.22 -33.83 -1.46
C VAL A 724 6.07 -33.15 -0.72
N THR A 725 6.41 -32.33 0.28
CA THR A 725 5.48 -31.46 1.01
C THR A 725 5.63 -30.02 0.51
N ILE A 726 4.49 -29.39 0.19
CA ILE A 726 4.41 -27.97 -0.18
C ILE A 726 3.40 -27.35 0.78
N HIS A 727 3.85 -26.48 1.70
CA HIS A 727 2.92 -25.86 2.64
C HIS A 727 3.17 -24.39 2.94
N HIS A 728 2.10 -23.66 3.22
CA HIS A 728 2.12 -22.21 3.46
C HIS A 728 2.88 -21.41 2.39
N CYS A 729 2.86 -21.87 1.14
CA CYS A 729 3.49 -21.17 0.02
C CYS A 729 2.48 -20.31 -0.73
N LEU A 730 2.98 -19.24 -1.36
CA LEU A 730 2.23 -18.39 -2.26
C LEU A 730 2.65 -18.68 -3.71
N PHE A 731 1.73 -19.20 -4.51
CA PHE A 731 1.85 -19.26 -5.96
C PHE A 731 1.04 -18.12 -6.56
N ALA A 732 1.69 -17.12 -7.15
CA ALA A 732 1.00 -15.95 -7.68
C ALA A 732 1.46 -15.63 -9.10
N GLN A 733 0.50 -15.35 -9.99
CA GLN A 733 0.80 -14.81 -11.33
C GLN A 733 1.72 -15.72 -12.15
N ASN A 734 1.67 -17.02 -11.92
CA ASN A 734 2.23 -18.02 -12.84
C ASN A 734 1.07 -18.53 -13.69
N GLY A 735 1.21 -18.50 -15.01
CA GLY A 735 0.13 -18.85 -15.92
C GLY A 735 -0.32 -20.32 -15.82
N ASP A 736 0.53 -21.23 -15.35
CA ASP A 736 0.27 -22.68 -15.26
C ASP A 736 1.28 -23.38 -14.32
N ARG A 737 1.06 -24.68 -14.06
CA ARG A 737 1.91 -25.56 -13.23
C ARG A 737 2.08 -25.01 -11.81
N ASN A 738 0.98 -24.90 -11.07
CA ASN A 738 0.95 -24.41 -9.69
C ASN A 738 0.34 -25.44 -8.73
N PRO A 739 1.02 -26.55 -8.41
CA PRO A 739 2.16 -27.17 -9.12
C PRO A 739 1.71 -28.14 -10.24
N LYS A 740 2.66 -28.59 -11.08
CA LYS A 740 2.51 -29.84 -11.87
C LYS A 740 3.27 -30.98 -11.19
N LEU A 741 2.60 -32.10 -10.94
CA LEU A 741 3.11 -33.23 -10.15
C LEU A 741 2.96 -34.56 -10.90
N GLU A 742 4.05 -35.29 -11.01
CA GLU A 742 4.15 -36.55 -11.74
C GLU A 742 4.62 -37.69 -10.83
N GLY A 743 3.92 -38.84 -10.85
CA GLY A 743 4.26 -40.01 -10.01
C GLY A 743 4.28 -39.70 -8.51
N GLY A 744 4.81 -40.59 -7.65
CA GLY A 744 5.11 -40.26 -6.25
C GLY A 744 3.93 -39.87 -5.33
N VAL A 745 4.27 -39.49 -4.09
CA VAL A 745 3.33 -39.00 -3.06
C VAL A 745 3.59 -37.52 -2.73
N TYR A 746 2.53 -36.71 -2.72
CA TYR A 746 2.62 -35.27 -2.45
C TYR A 746 1.64 -34.83 -1.37
N ASP A 747 2.09 -33.92 -0.51
CA ASP A 747 1.28 -33.29 0.52
C ASP A 747 1.26 -31.76 0.30
N VAL A 748 0.14 -31.25 -0.20
CA VAL A 748 -0.02 -29.85 -0.61
C VAL A 748 -1.03 -29.19 0.32
N VAL A 749 -0.53 -28.43 1.30
CA VAL A 749 -1.28 -28.01 2.48
C VAL A 749 -1.21 -26.50 2.72
N ASN A 750 -2.34 -25.83 2.95
CA ASN A 750 -2.37 -24.41 3.34
C ASN A 750 -1.67 -23.42 2.40
N ASN A 751 -1.65 -23.72 1.10
CA ASN A 751 -1.09 -22.81 0.09
C ASN A 751 -2.14 -21.87 -0.50
N VAL A 752 -1.68 -20.76 -1.07
CA VAL A 752 -2.51 -19.84 -1.87
C VAL A 752 -2.07 -19.91 -3.32
N PHE A 753 -3.02 -20.16 -4.23
CA PHE A 753 -2.81 -20.18 -5.67
C PHE A 753 -3.59 -19.04 -6.31
N TYR A 754 -2.92 -18.07 -6.93
CA TYR A 754 -3.54 -16.84 -7.42
C TYR A 754 -3.23 -16.55 -8.89
N ASN A 755 -4.27 -16.18 -9.66
CA ASN A 755 -4.18 -15.59 -11.01
C ASN A 755 -3.44 -16.42 -12.07
N TRP A 756 -3.83 -17.69 -12.26
CA TRP A 756 -3.31 -18.55 -13.34
C TRP A 756 -4.04 -18.27 -14.67
N GLN A 757 -3.39 -18.47 -15.82
CA GLN A 757 -3.86 -18.03 -17.15
C GLN A 757 -4.66 -19.08 -17.94
N VAL A 758 -4.30 -20.37 -17.85
CA VAL A 758 -4.93 -21.38 -18.74
C VAL A 758 -5.39 -22.60 -17.96
N ASN A 759 -6.71 -22.77 -17.96
CA ASN A 759 -7.45 -23.97 -17.56
C ASN A 759 -7.38 -24.37 -16.08
N ASN A 760 -6.21 -24.56 -15.49
CA ASN A 760 -6.06 -25.09 -14.13
C ASN A 760 -4.83 -24.53 -13.41
N ALA A 761 -4.93 -24.40 -12.09
CA ALA A 761 -3.78 -24.06 -11.26
C ALA A 761 -2.83 -25.28 -11.15
N ALA A 762 -3.31 -26.40 -10.61
CA ALA A 762 -2.54 -27.61 -10.36
C ALA A 762 -2.81 -28.72 -11.39
N LYS A 763 -1.77 -29.49 -11.74
CA LYS A 763 -1.82 -30.62 -12.70
C LYS A 763 -1.20 -31.87 -12.10
N LEU A 764 -1.86 -33.01 -12.21
CA LEU A 764 -1.46 -34.27 -11.57
C LEU A 764 -1.48 -35.39 -12.61
N GLU A 765 -0.41 -36.16 -12.76
CA GLU A 765 -0.33 -37.19 -13.80
C GLU A 765 0.61 -38.36 -13.45
N SER A 766 0.67 -39.34 -14.36
CA SER A 766 1.56 -40.52 -14.29
C SER A 766 1.58 -41.25 -12.93
N GLY A 767 0.43 -41.40 -12.26
CA GLY A 767 0.34 -42.14 -11.01
C GLY A 767 0.50 -41.30 -9.73
N ALA A 768 0.49 -39.97 -9.83
CA ALA A 768 0.65 -39.10 -8.68
C ALA A 768 -0.47 -39.27 -7.63
N GLN A 769 -0.07 -39.40 -6.36
CA GLN A 769 -0.98 -39.49 -5.21
C GLN A 769 -0.87 -38.22 -4.38
N VAL A 770 -1.92 -37.38 -4.40
CA VAL A 770 -1.83 -36.01 -3.88
C VAL A 770 -2.89 -35.72 -2.83
N ASN A 771 -2.45 -35.28 -1.66
CA ASN A 771 -3.29 -34.62 -0.67
C ASN A 771 -3.33 -33.12 -0.97
N LEU A 772 -4.52 -32.57 -1.20
CA LEU A 772 -4.77 -31.14 -1.22
C LEU A 772 -5.60 -30.79 0.00
N VAL A 773 -5.00 -30.13 0.99
CA VAL A 773 -5.65 -29.82 2.27
C VAL A 773 -5.59 -28.33 2.58
N ASN A 774 -6.75 -27.73 2.82
CA ASN A 774 -6.90 -26.34 3.27
C ASN A 774 -6.16 -25.29 2.40
N ASN A 775 -6.02 -25.54 1.10
CA ASN A 775 -5.48 -24.56 0.16
C ASN A 775 -6.56 -23.57 -0.30
N TRP A 776 -6.16 -22.41 -0.79
CA TRP A 776 -7.07 -21.47 -1.44
C TRP A 776 -6.68 -21.23 -2.90
N PHE A 777 -7.52 -21.73 -3.81
CA PHE A 777 -7.46 -21.45 -5.23
C PHE A 777 -8.27 -20.19 -5.56
N LEU A 778 -7.56 -19.18 -6.01
CA LEU A 778 -8.02 -17.81 -6.07
C LEU A 778 -7.92 -17.25 -7.50
N PRO A 779 -9.03 -17.26 -8.27
CA PRO A 779 -9.02 -16.69 -9.60
C PRO A 779 -8.63 -15.21 -9.56
N GLY A 780 -7.85 -14.78 -10.54
CA GLY A 780 -7.48 -13.38 -10.75
C GLY A 780 -7.90 -12.89 -12.15
N PRO A 781 -7.48 -11.66 -12.54
CA PRO A 781 -7.84 -11.04 -13.82
C PRO A 781 -7.55 -11.89 -15.06
N ASP A 782 -6.48 -12.69 -15.02
CA ASP A 782 -6.05 -13.52 -16.14
C ASP A 782 -6.62 -14.95 -16.07
N SER A 783 -7.33 -15.30 -15.00
CA SER A 783 -7.98 -16.59 -14.87
C SER A 783 -9.24 -16.65 -15.71
N ALA A 784 -9.29 -17.62 -16.64
CA ALA A 784 -10.47 -17.84 -17.46
C ALA A 784 -11.71 -18.10 -16.57
N PRO A 785 -12.92 -17.59 -16.92
CA PRO A 785 -14.14 -17.79 -16.13
C PRO A 785 -14.49 -19.26 -15.84
N ALA A 786 -14.04 -20.19 -16.69
CA ALA A 786 -14.25 -21.63 -16.55
C ALA A 786 -13.05 -22.38 -15.93
N ALA A 787 -12.00 -21.68 -15.51
CA ALA A 787 -10.78 -22.30 -15.02
C ALA A 787 -11.08 -23.21 -13.81
N GLY A 788 -10.62 -24.47 -13.89
CA GLY A 788 -10.59 -25.37 -12.75
C GLY A 788 -9.43 -25.05 -11.81
N CYS A 789 -9.42 -25.74 -10.67
CA CYS A 789 -8.31 -25.64 -9.72
C CYS A 789 -7.31 -26.76 -9.97
N VAL A 790 -7.81 -27.99 -10.15
CA VAL A 790 -6.99 -29.20 -10.24
C VAL A 790 -7.33 -29.97 -11.50
N PHE A 791 -6.32 -30.45 -12.22
CA PHE A 791 -6.47 -31.30 -13.38
C PHE A 791 -5.65 -32.59 -13.23
N PRO A 792 -6.29 -33.70 -12.80
CA PRO A 792 -5.67 -35.01 -12.81
C PRO A 792 -5.81 -35.70 -14.18
N GLN A 793 -4.80 -36.49 -14.52
CA GLN A 793 -4.69 -37.29 -15.75
C GLN A 793 -4.25 -38.72 -15.43
N ASP A 794 -4.42 -39.63 -16.38
CA ASP A 794 -3.95 -41.01 -16.31
C ASP A 794 -4.47 -41.79 -15.08
N PRO A 795 -5.80 -41.90 -14.88
CA PRO A 795 -6.36 -42.62 -13.74
C PRO A 795 -5.97 -44.11 -13.77
N GLU A 796 -5.74 -44.68 -14.95
CA GLU A 796 -5.27 -46.05 -15.17
C GLU A 796 -3.84 -46.28 -14.67
N LYS A 797 -3.02 -45.21 -14.58
CA LYS A 797 -1.68 -45.27 -13.98
C LYS A 797 -1.70 -45.07 -12.47
N GLY A 798 -2.89 -44.88 -11.88
CA GLY A 798 -3.07 -44.73 -10.43
C GLY A 798 -3.04 -43.29 -9.92
N THR A 799 -3.17 -42.28 -10.79
CA THR A 799 -3.26 -40.89 -10.34
C THR A 799 -4.51 -40.69 -9.48
N LYS A 800 -4.32 -40.18 -8.26
CA LYS A 800 -5.38 -40.02 -7.27
C LYS A 800 -5.25 -38.73 -6.47
N VAL A 801 -6.40 -38.16 -6.09
CA VAL A 801 -6.51 -36.88 -5.41
C VAL A 801 -7.39 -37.03 -4.18
N TYR A 802 -6.85 -36.63 -3.03
CA TYR A 802 -7.61 -36.42 -1.80
C TYR A 802 -7.82 -34.91 -1.59
N LEU A 803 -9.05 -34.49 -1.30
CA LEU A 803 -9.41 -33.09 -1.04
C LEU A 803 -10.00 -32.94 0.36
N SER A 804 -9.54 -31.95 1.12
CA SER A 804 -10.16 -31.55 2.39
C SER A 804 -9.97 -30.06 2.67
N GLY A 805 -11.03 -29.39 3.14
CA GLY A 805 -11.10 -27.95 3.45
C GLY A 805 -10.56 -26.93 2.43
N ASN A 806 -10.37 -27.29 1.16
CA ASN A 806 -9.88 -26.34 0.14
C ASN A 806 -10.97 -25.35 -0.27
N LEU A 807 -10.55 -24.11 -0.53
CA LEU A 807 -11.39 -23.08 -1.12
C LEU A 807 -11.10 -22.92 -2.59
N GLY A 808 -12.15 -22.75 -3.37
CA GLY A 808 -12.07 -22.49 -4.80
C GLY A 808 -13.35 -21.85 -5.32
N PRO A 809 -13.39 -21.42 -6.58
CA PRO A 809 -14.57 -20.82 -7.20
C PRO A 809 -15.83 -21.71 -7.14
N TYR A 810 -15.68 -23.03 -6.97
CA TYR A 810 -16.80 -23.97 -6.87
C TYR A 810 -16.97 -24.60 -5.48
N SER A 811 -16.14 -24.23 -4.50
CA SER A 811 -16.29 -24.59 -3.09
C SER A 811 -15.89 -23.40 -2.20
N PRO A 812 -16.74 -22.35 -2.14
CA PRO A 812 -16.37 -21.08 -1.52
C PRO A 812 -16.30 -21.13 0.01
N THR A 813 -16.86 -22.16 0.65
CA THR A 813 -16.72 -22.36 2.10
C THR A 813 -15.79 -23.52 2.45
N GLY A 814 -15.58 -24.46 1.51
CA GLY A 814 -14.71 -25.63 1.68
C GLY A 814 -15.37 -26.76 2.46
N ALA A 815 -16.57 -26.52 3.02
CA ALA A 815 -17.41 -27.51 3.67
C ALA A 815 -18.25 -28.32 2.68
N GLU A 816 -18.40 -27.85 1.44
CA GLU A 816 -19.10 -28.57 0.38
C GLU A 816 -18.26 -29.72 -0.21
N ASP A 817 -18.87 -30.53 -1.08
CA ASP A 817 -18.09 -31.41 -1.96
C ASP A 817 -17.17 -30.54 -2.82
N GLN A 818 -15.85 -30.69 -2.62
CA GLN A 818 -14.83 -29.89 -3.31
C GLN A 818 -14.54 -30.41 -4.72
N TRP A 819 -15.09 -31.58 -5.08
CA TRP A 819 -14.86 -32.25 -6.34
C TRP A 819 -15.21 -31.43 -7.61
N PRO A 820 -16.17 -30.50 -7.60
CA PRO A 820 -16.38 -29.55 -8.70
C PRO A 820 -15.15 -28.69 -9.04
N ASN A 821 -14.19 -28.50 -8.13
CA ASN A 821 -12.94 -27.79 -8.47
C ASN A 821 -11.96 -28.63 -9.32
N VAL A 822 -12.24 -29.93 -9.47
CA VAL A 822 -11.42 -30.88 -10.23
C VAL A 822 -12.01 -31.06 -11.62
N THR A 823 -11.20 -30.83 -12.65
CA THR A 823 -11.61 -30.93 -14.05
C THR A 823 -10.83 -32.02 -14.75
N TRP A 824 -11.35 -32.51 -15.87
CA TRP A 824 -10.63 -33.43 -16.75
C TRP A 824 -10.87 -33.06 -18.21
N TYR A 825 -10.09 -33.63 -19.12
CA TYR A 825 -10.24 -33.41 -20.55
C TYR A 825 -10.53 -34.73 -21.24
N GLU A 826 -11.50 -34.70 -22.16
CA GLU A 826 -11.80 -35.81 -23.04
C GLU A 826 -11.70 -35.38 -24.49
N GLN A 827 -11.33 -36.31 -25.36
CA GLN A 827 -11.27 -36.04 -26.80
C GLN A 827 -12.65 -36.28 -27.41
N GLN A 828 -13.23 -35.25 -28.02
CA GLN A 828 -14.51 -35.34 -28.73
C GLN A 828 -14.35 -34.75 -30.13
N GLY A 829 -14.55 -35.57 -31.17
CA GLY A 829 -14.42 -35.13 -32.57
C GLY A 829 -13.04 -34.55 -32.91
N GLY A 830 -11.97 -35.10 -32.33
CA GLY A 830 -10.59 -34.64 -32.54
C GLY A 830 -10.19 -33.39 -31.74
N LYS A 831 -11.07 -32.81 -30.92
CA LYS A 831 -10.78 -31.67 -30.04
C LYS A 831 -10.76 -32.11 -28.57
N TRP A 832 -9.88 -31.51 -27.79
CA TRP A 832 -9.90 -31.65 -26.32
C TRP A 832 -10.99 -30.77 -25.74
N VAL A 833 -11.88 -31.38 -24.96
CA VAL A 833 -12.99 -30.69 -24.31
C VAL A 833 -12.86 -30.84 -22.80
N GLN A 834 -12.85 -29.71 -22.10
CA GLN A 834 -12.83 -29.70 -20.64
C GLN A 834 -14.19 -30.16 -20.09
N ARG A 835 -14.14 -30.98 -19.04
CA ARG A 835 -15.28 -31.53 -18.32
C ARG A 835 -15.10 -31.35 -16.83
N ARG A 836 -16.22 -31.28 -16.12
CA ARG A 836 -16.29 -31.08 -14.68
C ARG A 836 -17.56 -31.75 -14.11
N PRO A 837 -17.50 -32.37 -12.92
CA PRO A 837 -16.28 -32.71 -12.21
C PRO A 837 -15.49 -33.83 -12.92
N ALA A 838 -14.26 -34.09 -12.50
CA ALA A 838 -13.49 -35.23 -12.98
C ALA A 838 -14.15 -36.58 -12.58
N PRO A 839 -13.90 -37.68 -13.31
CA PRO A 839 -14.39 -39.01 -12.93
C PRO A 839 -13.96 -39.41 -11.51
N VAL A 840 -14.84 -40.12 -10.81
CA VAL A 840 -14.56 -40.65 -9.45
C VAL A 840 -13.34 -41.57 -9.41
N ALA A 841 -12.90 -42.10 -10.55
CA ALA A 841 -11.67 -42.86 -10.67
C ALA A 841 -10.42 -42.07 -10.20
N PHE A 842 -10.44 -40.74 -10.21
CA PHE A 842 -9.36 -39.92 -9.66
C PHE A 842 -9.51 -39.63 -8.16
N ARG A 843 -10.68 -39.87 -7.57
CA ARG A 843 -10.94 -39.55 -6.16
C ARG A 843 -10.30 -40.58 -5.23
N ALA A 844 -9.74 -40.10 -4.14
CA ALA A 844 -9.35 -40.88 -2.97
C ALA A 844 -10.20 -40.48 -1.77
N ASP A 845 -10.71 -41.46 -1.02
CA ASP A 845 -11.59 -41.21 0.13
C ASP A 845 -10.82 -40.95 1.44
N LYS A 846 -9.54 -41.29 1.46
CA LYS A 846 -8.63 -41.09 2.60
C LYS A 846 -7.36 -40.39 2.13
N PRO A 847 -6.73 -39.58 3.00
CA PRO A 847 -5.44 -38.98 2.69
C PRO A 847 -4.38 -40.07 2.50
N PHE A 848 -3.44 -39.81 1.60
CA PHE A 848 -2.22 -40.59 1.47
C PHE A 848 -1.31 -40.35 2.68
N ALA A 849 -0.50 -41.35 3.03
CA ALA A 849 0.44 -41.24 4.14
C ALA A 849 1.44 -40.11 3.88
N ALA A 850 1.43 -39.10 4.74
CA ALA A 850 2.33 -37.96 4.68
C ALA A 850 2.83 -37.60 6.07
N ALA A 851 3.99 -36.93 6.13
CA ALA A 851 4.51 -36.37 7.36
C ALA A 851 3.61 -35.22 7.86
N THR A 852 3.58 -34.99 9.18
CA THR A 852 2.69 -34.00 9.78
C THR A 852 3.07 -32.58 9.38
N VAL A 853 2.05 -31.79 9.04
CA VAL A 853 2.10 -30.34 8.82
C VAL A 853 1.08 -29.70 9.74
N THR A 854 1.45 -28.61 10.41
CA THR A 854 0.49 -27.84 11.20
C THR A 854 -0.51 -27.20 10.25
N THR A 855 -1.80 -27.47 10.46
CA THR A 855 -2.85 -26.99 9.55
C THR A 855 -3.73 -25.92 10.17
N GLN A 856 -4.21 -25.02 9.31
CA GLN A 856 -5.21 -24.00 9.63
C GLN A 856 -6.35 -24.08 8.61
N PRO A 857 -7.55 -23.53 8.89
CA PRO A 857 -8.55 -23.29 7.85
C PRO A 857 -7.98 -22.44 6.71
N ALA A 858 -8.38 -22.71 5.47
CA ALA A 858 -7.80 -22.08 4.27
C ALA A 858 -7.81 -20.54 4.27
N LYS A 859 -8.79 -19.89 4.93
CA LYS A 859 -8.83 -18.43 5.06
C LYS A 859 -7.76 -17.90 6.02
N GLU A 860 -7.55 -18.58 7.13
CA GLU A 860 -6.50 -18.24 8.10
C GLU A 860 -5.12 -18.47 7.48
N ALA A 861 -4.97 -19.59 6.77
CA ALA A 861 -3.76 -19.87 5.99
C ALA A 861 -3.49 -18.79 4.94
N TYR A 862 -4.49 -18.26 4.25
CA TYR A 862 -4.29 -17.15 3.32
C TYR A 862 -3.71 -15.91 3.99
N GLU A 863 -4.23 -15.50 5.15
CA GLU A 863 -3.68 -14.36 5.88
C GLU A 863 -2.26 -14.66 6.37
N ALA A 864 -2.02 -15.87 6.88
CA ALA A 864 -0.70 -16.29 7.33
C ALA A 864 0.32 -16.31 6.18
N VAL A 865 -0.04 -16.87 5.03
CA VAL A 865 0.78 -16.94 3.82
C VAL A 865 1.13 -15.54 3.34
N LEU A 866 0.15 -14.63 3.24
CA LEU A 866 0.43 -13.25 2.82
C LEU A 866 1.23 -12.43 3.86
N ALA A 867 1.21 -12.84 5.12
CA ALA A 867 2.00 -12.23 6.18
C ALA A 867 3.44 -12.75 6.18
N GLN A 868 3.67 -14.05 5.92
CA GLN A 868 4.93 -14.73 6.24
C GLN A 868 5.67 -15.31 5.03
N ALA A 869 5.01 -15.68 3.93
CA ALA A 869 5.69 -16.30 2.79
C ALA A 869 6.69 -15.37 2.08
N GLY A 870 7.82 -15.91 1.63
CA GLY A 870 8.93 -15.15 1.03
C GLY A 870 10.14 -15.01 1.94
N ALA A 871 11.20 -14.38 1.43
CA ALA A 871 12.34 -13.98 2.25
C ALA A 871 11.91 -13.03 3.36
N LYS A 872 12.43 -13.21 4.59
CA LYS A 872 12.08 -12.34 5.73
C LYS A 872 12.43 -10.87 5.47
N ALA A 873 13.52 -10.61 4.77
CA ALA A 873 13.77 -9.32 4.14
C ALA A 873 13.06 -9.30 2.77
N ARG A 874 11.81 -8.84 2.71
CA ARG A 874 11.09 -8.69 1.43
C ARG A 874 11.57 -7.45 0.67
N ASP A 875 11.65 -7.55 -0.65
CA ASP A 875 11.90 -6.41 -1.53
C ASP A 875 10.61 -5.87 -2.17
N ASP A 876 10.73 -4.79 -2.95
CA ASP A 876 9.58 -4.12 -3.57
C ASP A 876 8.78 -5.07 -4.49
N ASP A 877 9.43 -6.05 -5.11
CA ASP A 877 8.78 -7.04 -5.97
C ASP A 877 7.95 -8.05 -5.16
N ASP A 878 8.50 -8.56 -4.06
CA ASP A 878 7.75 -9.43 -3.14
C ASP A 878 6.50 -8.71 -2.63
N LEU A 879 6.65 -7.45 -2.20
CA LEU A 879 5.55 -6.63 -1.68
C LEU A 879 4.51 -6.34 -2.76
N ARG A 880 4.93 -6.04 -3.99
CA ARG A 880 4.03 -5.82 -5.13
C ARG A 880 3.22 -7.06 -5.46
N VAL A 881 3.83 -8.24 -5.47
CA VAL A 881 3.10 -9.51 -5.65
C VAL A 881 2.08 -9.70 -4.54
N LEU A 882 2.48 -9.55 -3.27
CA LEU A 882 1.56 -9.69 -2.13
C LEU A 882 0.39 -8.69 -2.19
N GLN A 883 0.66 -7.44 -2.57
CA GLN A 883 -0.36 -6.41 -2.76
C GLN A 883 -1.31 -6.76 -3.90
N SER A 884 -0.81 -7.30 -5.01
CA SER A 884 -1.64 -7.71 -6.14
C SER A 884 -2.57 -8.87 -5.78
N VAL A 885 -2.11 -9.82 -4.96
CA VAL A 885 -2.96 -10.90 -4.44
C VAL A 885 -4.06 -10.33 -3.54
N ARG A 886 -3.74 -9.38 -2.64
CA ARG A 886 -4.73 -8.71 -1.78
C ARG A 886 -5.75 -7.92 -2.59
N GLY A 887 -5.28 -7.12 -3.54
CA GLY A 887 -6.09 -6.25 -4.39
C GLY A 887 -6.81 -6.98 -5.52
N ARG A 888 -6.56 -8.28 -5.71
CA ARG A 888 -7.06 -9.08 -6.84
C ARG A 888 -6.69 -8.48 -8.21
N THR A 889 -5.46 -7.97 -8.32
CA THR A 889 -4.92 -7.35 -9.53
C THR A 889 -3.69 -8.08 -10.10
N GLY A 890 -3.14 -7.53 -11.18
CA GLY A 890 -1.90 -7.99 -11.82
C GLY A 890 -2.13 -9.02 -12.92
N HIS A 891 -1.03 -9.44 -13.53
CA HIS A 891 -1.01 -10.28 -14.72
C HIS A 891 -0.10 -11.47 -14.52
N ALA A 892 -0.45 -12.61 -15.11
CA ALA A 892 0.40 -13.77 -15.06
C ALA A 892 1.61 -13.60 -16.01
N GLY A 893 2.75 -13.92 -15.44
CA GLY A 893 4.07 -13.69 -15.97
C GLY A 893 4.53 -12.25 -15.94
N ARG A 894 5.85 -12.08 -15.83
CA ARG A 894 6.48 -10.78 -15.87
C ARG A 894 6.33 -10.16 -17.27
N GLN A 895 5.70 -9.00 -17.35
CA GLN A 895 5.75 -8.15 -18.55
C GLN A 895 7.12 -7.45 -18.61
N LYS A 896 7.74 -7.46 -19.80
CA LYS A 896 9.10 -6.94 -20.02
C LYS A 896 9.24 -5.46 -19.74
#